data_AF-A0A964NWV4-F1
#
_entry.id   AF-A0A964NWV4-F1
#
_cell.length_a   1.000
_cell.length_b   1.000
_cell.length_c   1.000
_cell.angle_alpha   90.00
_cell.angle_beta   90.00
_cell.angle_gamma   90.00
#
_symmetry.space_group_name_H-M   'P 1'
#
loop_
_entity.id
_entity.type
_entity.pdbx_description
1 polymer ?
#
loop_
_entity_poly.entity_id
_entity_poly.type
_entity_poly.pdbx_seq_one_letter_code
_entity_poly.pdbx_strand_id
1 'polypeptide(L)'
;MPDNAKRLRSTYGGPAMHVLFPPTARLAAVLLAGALLLLPGEAVAPDATAATPVAPSYVGKVRWGYYVPYAADSLESLKQNIRSLTHLSPYWFQIDGKGALLTGETRTTPAEQATVMELARKSNVRVLPMIKNSDQYEKFRDVLADPATRKAAVDRIVQMVLDGAYDGAHIDFEGITAEDRPHLTQFMADLAPLLRAKGKLVTQAVAAKDRERTTGWAGAYDYAALAPHNDLIVTMTYGYGTGKPQSTAPFGWVTNSASYAAGQIGRDKLLLGLAWYGYEWNLTAGGVKALKYTDAMERLQKSGAELQFDAESQTARFTYSANGEQFEVWFEDGRANDAKMDLVFRMGLAGAAAWRIGHEDPAAFASVRGRLGYQTWYLAEGATVKPYDTWVLIQNPNTSAVTAKVTFYKEDGTTAAFSYPIAASSRLSVYANALVPEASFSTKVEADAPVLVERAMYFGFDGHGSAGVNAPQRSWYLPDGSSRDTDTWLLLMNPSAAPATAKVTFLREEGAPVVKEFTIKPTARLSVFTNEHLPNARFSMVVESGSPIVAERASYMQGGRAGDGKPGTWFLDRRWFAAEGFTGHTVNLVAMNPGTLPAQTTFTLMQENGQSVTKTLTVAPQSRATLAVNDLLPPNTAFSTQVESDQPIAIERTSTLPENPKGRGVHSSMAVTGPARTWYLAEGSTGAPFSTYILMQNPNAAPTQVTLTFMTEGGQTTSQTHTIGPKARFTLLANAVVPNAAISTRIDSEHPIIVERAMYFREGATASVGISQ
;
A
#
# COMPACT_ATOMS: atom_id res chain seq x y z
N MET A 1 -5.77 -23.52 -27.97
CA MET A 1 -5.28 -22.22 -28.44
C MET A 1 -3.98 -22.47 -29.20
N PRO A 2 -3.76 -21.89 -30.39
CA PRO A 2 -2.44 -21.98 -31.01
C PRO A 2 -1.42 -21.40 -30.03
N ASP A 3 -0.31 -22.10 -29.89
CA ASP A 3 0.77 -21.84 -28.95
C ASP A 3 1.14 -20.35 -28.93
N ASN A 4 0.77 -19.61 -27.87
CA ASN A 4 1.00 -18.16 -27.75
C ASN A 4 2.49 -17.82 -27.90
N ALA A 5 3.38 -18.73 -27.47
CA ALA A 5 4.82 -18.64 -27.69
C ALA A 5 5.18 -18.69 -29.19
N LYS A 6 4.46 -19.47 -30.01
CA LYS A 6 4.64 -19.46 -31.47
C LYS A 6 4.17 -18.13 -32.09
N ARG A 7 3.10 -17.52 -31.59
CA ARG A 7 2.64 -16.19 -32.08
C ARG A 7 3.64 -15.09 -31.74
N LEU A 8 4.13 -15.04 -30.50
CA LEU A 8 5.18 -14.09 -30.12
C LEU A 8 6.44 -14.28 -30.98
N ARG A 9 6.85 -15.54 -31.24
CA ARG A 9 7.99 -15.85 -32.12
C ARG A 9 7.76 -15.47 -33.57
N SER A 10 6.58 -15.77 -34.14
CA SER A 10 6.28 -15.51 -35.55
C SER A 10 6.12 -14.03 -35.87
N THR A 11 5.60 -13.26 -34.91
CA THR A 11 5.27 -11.84 -35.13
C THR A 11 6.44 -10.91 -34.76
N TYR A 12 7.27 -11.26 -33.78
CA TYR A 12 8.27 -10.35 -33.19
C TYR A 12 9.73 -10.82 -33.28
N GLY A 13 10.04 -11.81 -34.12
CA GLY A 13 11.39 -12.34 -34.33
C GLY A 13 12.35 -11.34 -34.99
N GLY A 14 12.93 -10.41 -34.21
CA GLY A 14 14.00 -9.49 -34.61
C GLY A 14 15.32 -9.74 -33.85
N PRO A 15 16.42 -9.04 -34.20
CA PRO A 15 17.68 -9.15 -33.47
C PRO A 15 17.50 -8.81 -31.99
N ALA A 16 18.03 -9.66 -31.10
CA ALA A 16 17.92 -9.48 -29.66
C ALA A 16 18.77 -8.29 -29.19
N MET A 17 18.22 -7.51 -28.25
CA MET A 17 19.02 -6.66 -27.39
C MET A 17 19.58 -7.55 -26.29
N HIS A 18 20.88 -7.49 -26.02
CA HIS A 18 21.43 -8.00 -24.77
C HIS A 18 21.73 -6.80 -23.89
N VAL A 19 20.78 -6.44 -23.01
CA VAL A 19 21.05 -5.42 -22.00
C VAL A 19 21.80 -6.10 -20.87
N LEU A 20 23.12 -6.16 -21.00
CA LEU A 20 23.99 -6.51 -19.89
C LEU A 20 24.15 -5.27 -19.02
N PHE A 21 23.55 -5.28 -17.82
CA PHE A 21 23.99 -4.36 -16.77
C PHE A 21 25.51 -4.55 -16.57
N PRO A 22 26.29 -3.48 -16.34
CA PRO A 22 27.74 -3.57 -16.21
C PRO A 22 28.13 -4.68 -15.22
N PRO A 23 29.15 -5.49 -15.53
CA PRO A 23 29.39 -6.74 -14.83
C PRO A 23 29.93 -6.48 -13.43
N THR A 24 29.07 -6.51 -12.42
CA THR A 24 29.47 -6.76 -11.03
C THR A 24 28.50 -7.72 -10.34
N ALA A 25 28.23 -8.87 -10.96
CA ALA A 25 27.93 -10.15 -10.31
C ALA A 25 27.62 -11.21 -11.37
N ARG A 26 28.64 -11.89 -11.90
CA ARG A 26 28.41 -13.18 -12.57
C ARG A 26 27.89 -14.17 -11.52
N LEU A 27 27.01 -15.07 -11.99
CA LEU A 27 26.53 -16.27 -11.31
C LEU A 27 27.48 -16.77 -10.21
N ALA A 28 27.03 -16.72 -8.97
CA ALA A 28 27.41 -17.71 -7.97
C ALA A 28 26.14 -18.49 -7.64
N ALA A 29 25.94 -19.60 -8.34
CA ALA A 29 25.13 -20.68 -7.80
C ALA A 29 25.83 -21.15 -6.52
N VAL A 30 25.32 -20.73 -5.36
CA VAL A 30 25.80 -21.25 -4.07
C VAL A 30 25.19 -22.63 -3.88
N LEU A 31 25.89 -23.64 -4.40
CA LEU A 31 25.83 -24.99 -3.84
C LEU A 31 26.61 -24.96 -2.52
N LEU A 32 25.93 -25.34 -1.44
CA LEU A 32 26.50 -25.52 -0.11
C LEU A 32 27.74 -26.43 -0.14
N ALA A 33 28.87 -25.94 0.36
CA ALA A 33 29.89 -26.76 1.01
C ALA A 33 30.67 -25.89 2.00
N GLY A 34 30.57 -26.22 3.28
CA GLY A 34 31.22 -25.48 4.35
C GLY A 34 32.74 -25.65 4.36
N ALA A 35 33.45 -24.57 4.69
CA ALA A 35 34.73 -24.62 5.36
C ALA A 35 35.01 -23.25 6.01
N LEU A 36 35.04 -23.24 7.34
CA LEU A 36 35.49 -22.13 8.17
C LEU A 36 37.00 -21.91 7.91
N LEU A 37 37.41 -20.71 7.55
CA LEU A 37 38.83 -20.30 7.56
C LEU A 37 38.94 -18.92 8.21
N LEU A 38 39.38 -18.95 9.46
CA LEU A 38 39.84 -17.82 10.25
C LEU A 38 41.22 -17.38 9.76
N LEU A 39 41.39 -16.10 9.41
CA LEU A 39 42.69 -15.41 9.46
C LEU A 39 42.51 -13.92 9.83
N PRO A 40 43.52 -13.31 10.49
CA PRO A 40 43.37 -12.17 11.38
C PRO A 40 43.50 -10.82 10.67
N GLY A 41 42.93 -9.78 11.29
CA GLY A 41 42.83 -8.45 10.74
C GLY A 41 44.03 -7.53 10.96
N GLU A 42 43.95 -6.38 10.30
CA GLU A 42 44.58 -5.13 10.71
C GLU A 42 43.51 -4.03 10.67
N ALA A 43 43.39 -3.32 11.80
CA ALA A 43 42.38 -2.29 12.02
C ALA A 43 42.90 -0.92 11.57
N VAL A 44 42.16 -0.26 10.68
CA VAL A 44 42.26 1.18 10.46
C VAL A 44 41.05 1.81 11.14
N ALA A 45 41.28 2.64 12.16
CA ALA A 45 40.25 3.34 12.88
C ALA A 45 39.65 4.47 12.03
N PRO A 46 38.32 4.60 11.90
CA PRO A 46 37.71 5.81 11.36
C PRO A 46 37.36 6.80 12.48
N ASP A 47 37.65 8.07 12.24
CA ASP A 47 37.25 9.22 13.05
C ASP A 47 35.74 9.21 13.30
N ALA A 48 35.35 9.24 14.58
CA ALA A 48 33.96 9.26 15.01
C ALA A 48 33.46 10.70 15.13
N THR A 49 32.81 11.21 14.07
CA THR A 49 31.76 12.20 14.25
C THR A 49 30.47 11.47 14.61
N ALA A 50 29.89 11.83 15.76
CA ALA A 50 28.75 11.15 16.35
C ALA A 50 27.53 11.21 15.42
N ALA A 51 27.30 10.13 14.67
CA ALA A 51 26.02 9.85 14.05
C ALA A 51 25.03 9.46 15.16
N THR A 52 23.97 10.25 15.31
CA THR A 52 22.81 9.90 16.12
C THR A 52 22.33 8.50 15.70
N PRO A 53 22.06 7.56 16.63
CA PRO A 53 21.57 6.24 16.25
C PRO A 53 20.16 6.40 15.67
N VAL A 54 20.03 6.32 14.35
CA VAL A 54 18.73 6.19 13.70
C VAL A 54 18.27 4.76 13.98
N ALA A 55 17.26 4.60 14.83
CA ALA A 55 16.62 3.31 15.05
C ALA A 55 16.22 2.71 13.69
N PRO A 56 16.40 1.40 13.45
CA PRO A 56 16.02 0.79 12.19
C PRO A 56 14.52 1.03 11.95
N SER A 57 14.15 1.82 10.94
CA SER A 57 12.75 2.02 10.57
C SER A 57 12.34 0.90 9.61
N TYR A 58 11.39 0.06 10.01
CA TYR A 58 10.74 -0.82 9.04
C TYR A 58 9.94 0.05 8.05
N VAL A 59 10.22 -0.14 6.77
CA VAL A 59 9.55 0.48 5.64
C VAL A 59 8.16 -0.17 5.48
N GLY A 60 7.09 0.52 5.90
CA GLY A 60 5.71 0.05 5.76
C GLY A 60 4.67 0.88 6.54
N LYS A 61 3.39 0.56 6.36
CA LYS A 61 2.28 1.17 7.10
C LYS A 61 2.27 0.75 8.58
N VAL A 62 1.66 1.55 9.43
CA VAL A 62 1.57 1.34 10.88
C VAL A 62 0.73 0.09 11.20
N ARG A 63 1.31 -0.81 12.01
CA ARG A 63 0.70 -2.04 12.52
C ARG A 63 0.62 -1.91 14.03
N TRP A 64 -0.54 -1.52 14.54
CA TRP A 64 -0.70 -1.18 15.96
C TRP A 64 -1.54 -2.23 16.68
N GLY A 65 -1.06 -2.72 17.81
CA GLY A 65 -1.81 -3.66 18.65
C GLY A 65 -2.08 -3.09 20.04
N TYR A 66 -3.29 -3.30 20.56
CA TYR A 66 -3.62 -3.00 21.94
C TYR A 66 -3.40 -4.22 22.83
N TYR A 67 -2.62 -4.04 23.90
CA TYR A 67 -2.29 -5.06 24.89
C TYR A 67 -3.01 -4.79 26.20
N VAL A 68 -3.55 -5.85 26.81
CA VAL A 68 -4.16 -5.76 28.14
C VAL A 68 -3.46 -6.72 29.12
N PRO A 69 -3.01 -6.23 30.28
CA PRO A 69 -2.24 -7.01 31.26
C PRO A 69 -3.09 -8.01 32.05
N TYR A 70 -4.40 -7.77 32.17
CA TYR A 70 -5.29 -8.59 32.99
C TYR A 70 -5.75 -9.89 32.33
N ALA A 71 -5.31 -10.17 31.08
CA ALA A 71 -5.70 -11.36 30.34
C ALA A 71 -4.47 -12.13 29.85
N ALA A 72 -4.33 -13.38 30.31
CA ALA A 72 -3.19 -14.24 29.96
C ALA A 72 -3.07 -14.48 28.44
N ASP A 73 -4.21 -14.54 27.74
CA ASP A 73 -4.25 -14.68 26.28
C ASP A 73 -3.59 -13.50 25.53
N SER A 74 -3.60 -12.30 26.12
CA SER A 74 -2.96 -11.13 25.52
C SER A 74 -1.44 -11.26 25.53
N LEU A 75 -0.85 -11.72 26.65
CA LEU A 75 0.60 -11.92 26.76
C LEU A 75 1.09 -13.10 25.90
N GLU A 76 0.31 -14.18 25.86
CA GLU A 76 0.63 -15.32 25.01
C GLU A 76 0.62 -14.94 23.53
N SER A 77 -0.44 -14.29 23.05
CA SER A 77 -0.52 -13.84 21.66
C SER A 77 0.56 -12.79 21.34
N LEU A 78 0.84 -11.85 22.25
CA LEU A 78 1.91 -10.87 22.07
C LEU A 78 3.27 -11.55 21.85
N LYS A 79 3.63 -12.52 22.69
CA LYS A 79 4.90 -13.28 22.56
C LYS A 79 5.03 -13.96 21.18
N GLN A 80 3.93 -14.48 20.66
CA GLN A 80 3.89 -15.17 19.37
C GLN A 80 3.95 -14.17 18.18
N ASN A 81 3.31 -13.00 18.32
CA ASN A 81 2.98 -12.15 17.19
C ASN A 81 3.63 -10.77 17.19
N ILE A 82 4.41 -10.38 18.21
CA ILE A 82 4.96 -9.02 18.34
C ILE A 82 5.76 -8.54 17.11
N ARG A 83 6.44 -9.44 16.40
CA ARG A 83 7.16 -9.11 15.15
C ARG A 83 6.24 -8.66 14.00
N SER A 84 4.94 -8.87 14.13
CA SER A 84 3.93 -8.36 13.19
C SER A 84 3.58 -6.90 13.44
N LEU A 85 4.00 -6.31 14.57
CA LEU A 85 3.62 -4.96 14.97
C LEU A 85 4.74 -3.97 14.66
N THR A 86 4.38 -2.69 14.50
CA THR A 86 5.32 -1.56 14.58
C THR A 86 5.07 -0.72 15.82
N HIS A 87 3.84 -0.74 16.35
CA HIS A 87 3.44 0.00 17.54
C HIS A 87 2.65 -0.92 18.48
N LEU A 88 2.86 -0.73 19.78
CA LEU A 88 2.16 -1.43 20.85
C LEU A 88 1.62 -0.41 21.84
N SER A 89 0.33 -0.50 22.15
CA SER A 89 -0.30 0.25 23.23
C SER A 89 -0.76 -0.66 24.36
N PRO A 90 0.06 -0.79 25.41
CA PRO A 90 -0.36 -1.48 26.61
C PRO A 90 -1.25 -0.60 27.50
N TYR A 91 -2.31 -1.18 28.06
CA TYR A 91 -3.15 -0.52 29.05
C TYR A 91 -2.53 -0.60 30.45
N TRP A 92 -1.67 0.37 30.79
CA TRP A 92 -0.98 0.41 32.09
C TRP A 92 -1.38 1.60 32.95
N PHE A 93 -1.94 2.65 32.35
CA PHE A 93 -2.18 3.92 33.01
C PHE A 93 -3.60 4.41 32.80
N GLN A 94 -4.11 5.08 33.82
CA GLN A 94 -5.38 5.79 33.81
C GLN A 94 -5.22 7.13 34.50
N ILE A 95 -6.00 8.14 34.12
CA ILE A 95 -6.07 9.41 34.84
C ILE A 95 -7.39 9.48 35.60
N ASP A 96 -7.31 9.73 36.90
CA ASP A 96 -8.48 9.92 37.76
C ASP A 96 -9.10 11.31 37.58
N GLY A 97 -10.23 11.55 38.24
CA GLY A 97 -10.92 12.84 38.18
C GLY A 97 -10.16 14.05 38.76
N LYS A 98 -9.01 13.83 39.41
CA LYS A 98 -8.16 14.88 39.99
C LYS A 98 -6.87 15.08 39.19
N GLY A 99 -6.76 14.43 38.03
CA GLY A 99 -5.58 14.51 37.17
C GLY A 99 -4.40 13.67 37.67
N ALA A 100 -4.60 12.75 38.61
CA ALA A 100 -3.56 11.84 39.08
C ALA A 100 -3.45 10.61 38.15
N LEU A 101 -2.21 10.19 37.89
CA LEU A 101 -1.93 9.01 37.06
C LEU A 101 -1.95 7.75 37.94
N LEU A 102 -2.86 6.82 37.63
CA LEU A 102 -3.07 5.56 38.34
C LEU A 102 -2.51 4.39 37.54
N THR A 103 -1.96 3.41 38.26
CA THR A 103 -1.49 2.12 37.71
C THR A 103 -2.25 0.91 38.25
N GLY A 104 -2.82 1.02 39.47
CA GLY A 104 -3.40 -0.11 40.21
C GLY A 104 -4.67 -0.71 39.59
N GLU A 105 -5.47 0.10 38.88
CA GLU A 105 -6.71 -0.37 38.24
C GLU A 105 -6.44 -1.24 36.99
N THR A 106 -5.23 -1.16 36.44
CA THR A 106 -4.87 -1.93 35.23
C THR A 106 -4.44 -3.36 35.54
N ARG A 107 -4.23 -3.73 36.82
CA ARG A 107 -3.73 -5.06 37.25
C ARG A 107 -2.36 -5.43 36.65
N THR A 108 -1.60 -4.45 36.16
CA THR A 108 -0.24 -4.66 35.66
C THR A 108 0.73 -4.91 36.80
N THR A 109 1.64 -5.89 36.65
CA THR A 109 2.79 -6.04 37.56
C THR A 109 4.05 -5.43 36.93
N PRO A 110 5.00 -4.90 37.74
CA PRO A 110 6.28 -4.40 37.22
C PRO A 110 7.06 -5.46 36.42
N ALA A 111 6.96 -6.74 36.80
CA ALA A 111 7.62 -7.84 36.11
C ALA A 111 7.04 -8.08 34.70
N GLU A 112 5.71 -8.01 34.57
CA GLU A 112 5.04 -8.15 33.27
C GLU A 112 5.32 -6.95 32.37
N GLN A 113 5.28 -5.73 32.92
CA GLN A 113 5.66 -4.52 32.21
C GLN A 113 7.09 -4.60 31.66
N ALA A 114 8.04 -5.04 32.48
CA ALA A 114 9.43 -5.27 32.05
C ALA A 114 9.51 -6.32 30.92
N THR A 115 8.74 -7.41 31.04
CA THR A 115 8.66 -8.47 30.00
C THR A 115 8.15 -7.91 28.67
N VAL A 116 7.07 -7.13 28.69
CA VAL A 116 6.50 -6.51 27.48
C VAL A 116 7.48 -5.51 26.86
N MET A 117 8.14 -4.69 27.67
CA MET A 117 9.15 -3.74 27.20
C MET A 117 10.35 -4.45 26.56
N GLU A 118 10.82 -5.56 27.15
CA GLU A 118 11.91 -6.36 26.59
C GLU A 118 11.52 -6.98 25.24
N LEU A 119 10.31 -7.56 25.14
CA LEU A 119 9.79 -8.11 23.88
C LEU A 119 9.73 -7.05 22.79
N ALA A 120 9.21 -5.86 23.12
CA ALA A 120 9.06 -4.75 22.17
C ALA A 120 10.43 -4.26 21.68
N ARG A 121 11.39 -4.04 22.59
CA ARG A 121 12.76 -3.64 22.24
C ARG A 121 13.46 -4.66 21.34
N LYS A 122 13.41 -5.95 21.69
CA LYS A 122 14.00 -7.03 20.87
C LYS A 122 13.37 -7.15 19.48
N SER A 123 12.13 -6.70 19.34
CA SER A 123 11.36 -6.78 18.08
C SER A 123 11.28 -5.43 17.36
N ASN A 124 11.96 -4.40 17.87
CA ASN A 124 11.96 -3.04 17.33
C ASN A 124 10.52 -2.49 17.13
N VAL A 125 9.68 -2.68 18.14
CA VAL A 125 8.30 -2.20 18.22
C VAL A 125 8.25 -1.00 19.15
N ARG A 126 7.65 0.11 18.68
CA ARG A 126 7.45 1.31 19.49
C ARG A 126 6.39 1.08 20.55
N VAL A 127 6.64 1.52 21.78
CA VAL A 127 5.70 1.40 22.90
C VAL A 127 5.12 2.76 23.24
N LEU A 128 3.81 2.89 23.08
CA LEU A 128 3.04 4.08 23.47
C LEU A 128 1.95 3.65 24.45
N PRO A 129 2.18 3.73 25.77
CA PRO A 129 1.18 3.32 26.74
C PRO A 129 -0.15 4.03 26.50
N MET A 130 -1.21 3.23 26.51
CA MET A 130 -2.57 3.73 26.46
C MET A 130 -2.92 4.33 27.82
N ILE A 131 -3.43 5.56 27.80
CA ILE A 131 -3.84 6.31 28.99
C ILE A 131 -5.33 6.54 28.88
N LYS A 132 -6.09 5.86 29.73
CA LYS A 132 -7.55 6.03 29.79
C LYS A 132 -7.96 7.11 30.79
N ASN A 133 -9.15 7.69 30.60
CA ASN A 133 -9.80 8.48 31.65
C ASN A 133 -10.50 7.58 32.66
N SER A 134 -10.88 8.14 33.81
CA SER A 134 -11.80 7.50 34.75
C SER A 134 -13.09 7.07 34.04
N ASP A 135 -13.58 5.88 34.39
CA ASP A 135 -14.86 5.32 33.98
C ASP A 135 -16.09 6.18 34.32
N GLN A 136 -15.96 7.11 35.27
CA GLN A 136 -16.99 8.09 35.62
C GLN A 136 -16.64 9.46 35.04
N TYR A 137 -17.20 9.75 33.86
CA TYR A 137 -16.89 10.97 33.11
C TYR A 137 -17.14 12.26 33.88
N GLU A 138 -18.21 12.34 34.68
CA GLU A 138 -18.53 13.53 35.48
C GLU A 138 -17.39 13.93 36.41
N LYS A 139 -16.59 12.96 36.86
CA LYS A 139 -15.40 13.20 37.68
C LYS A 139 -14.20 13.62 36.85
N PHE A 140 -14.14 13.25 35.58
CA PHE A 140 -13.02 13.53 34.69
C PHE A 140 -13.10 14.90 34.00
N ARG A 141 -14.30 15.50 33.95
CA ARG A 141 -14.52 16.78 33.27
C ARG A 141 -13.54 17.88 33.68
N ASP A 142 -13.26 18.01 34.99
CA ASP A 142 -12.35 19.04 35.51
C ASP A 142 -10.91 18.87 35.03
N VAL A 143 -10.47 17.63 34.72
CA VAL A 143 -9.15 17.37 34.12
C VAL A 143 -9.02 18.02 32.75
N LEU A 144 -10.12 18.12 32.00
CA LEU A 144 -10.15 18.79 30.71
C LEU A 144 -10.42 20.30 30.86
N ALA A 145 -11.39 20.68 31.68
CA ALA A 145 -11.90 22.05 31.76
C ALA A 145 -11.00 22.99 32.57
N ASP A 146 -10.52 22.57 33.74
CA ASP A 146 -9.71 23.40 34.64
C ASP A 146 -8.24 23.49 34.15
N PRO A 147 -7.71 24.69 33.85
CA PRO A 147 -6.36 24.83 33.32
C PRO A 147 -5.25 24.30 34.23
N ALA A 148 -5.39 24.44 35.56
CA ALA A 148 -4.37 24.01 36.50
C ALA A 148 -4.33 22.47 36.59
N THR A 149 -5.50 21.84 36.68
CA THR A 149 -5.65 20.38 36.70
C THR A 149 -5.21 19.76 35.39
N ARG A 150 -5.61 20.35 34.25
CA ARG A 150 -5.16 19.94 32.91
C ARG A 150 -3.65 19.97 32.79
N LYS A 151 -3.02 21.09 33.18
CA LYS A 151 -1.57 21.22 33.15
C LYS A 151 -0.89 20.15 34.01
N ALA A 152 -1.38 19.92 35.23
CA ALA A 152 -0.80 18.92 36.12
C ALA A 152 -0.93 17.49 35.56
N ALA A 153 -2.05 17.17 34.90
CA ALA A 153 -2.24 15.88 34.21
C ALA A 153 -1.27 15.73 33.02
N VAL A 154 -1.13 16.79 32.21
CA VAL A 154 -0.18 16.82 31.08
C VAL A 154 1.26 16.63 31.56
N ASP A 155 1.69 17.36 32.59
CA ASP A 155 3.04 17.24 33.15
C ASP A 155 3.32 15.82 33.65
N ARG A 156 2.33 15.15 34.27
CA ARG A 156 2.46 13.75 34.71
C ARG A 156 2.57 12.76 33.56
N ILE A 157 1.83 12.96 32.48
CA ILE A 157 1.98 12.12 31.27
C ILE A 157 3.38 12.28 30.70
N VAL A 158 3.87 13.52 30.58
CA VAL A 158 5.22 13.79 30.07
C VAL A 158 6.26 13.08 30.94
N GLN A 159 6.17 13.21 32.26
CA GLN A 159 7.10 12.54 33.17
C GLN A 159 7.01 11.01 33.06
N MET A 160 5.81 10.43 32.97
CA MET A 160 5.61 8.99 32.78
C MET A 160 6.27 8.48 31.50
N VAL A 161 6.16 9.23 30.39
CA VAL A 161 6.81 8.88 29.12
C VAL A 161 8.33 8.86 29.25
N LEU A 162 8.89 9.82 29.97
CA LEU A 162 10.34 9.93 30.18
C LEU A 162 10.87 8.85 31.12
N ASP A 163 10.24 8.67 32.28
CA ASP A 163 10.65 7.70 33.30
C ASP A 163 10.56 6.26 32.81
N GLY A 164 9.52 5.94 32.05
CA GLY A 164 9.33 4.62 31.45
C GLY A 164 10.15 4.38 30.18
N ALA A 165 10.87 5.40 29.69
CA ALA A 165 11.56 5.39 28.41
C ALA A 165 10.68 4.90 27.24
N TYR A 166 9.42 5.34 27.21
CA TYR A 166 8.46 5.01 26.15
C TYR A 166 8.70 5.86 24.91
N ASP A 167 8.17 5.44 23.77
CA ASP A 167 8.29 6.17 22.50
C ASP A 167 7.28 7.32 22.38
N GLY A 168 6.27 7.35 23.25
CA GLY A 168 5.25 8.38 23.28
C GLY A 168 4.09 8.03 24.20
N ALA A 169 2.98 8.74 24.02
CA ALA A 169 1.73 8.52 24.75
C ALA A 169 0.56 8.34 23.78
N HIS A 170 -0.35 7.42 24.11
CA HIS A 170 -1.59 7.21 23.38
C HIS A 170 -2.79 7.55 24.28
N ILE A 171 -3.48 8.65 23.96
CA ILE A 171 -4.62 9.14 24.74
C ILE A 171 -5.90 8.43 24.30
N ASP A 172 -6.53 7.70 25.22
CA ASP A 172 -7.77 6.96 25.01
C ASP A 172 -8.85 7.46 25.99
N PHE A 173 -9.23 8.72 25.80
CA PHE A 173 -10.25 9.37 26.63
C PHE A 173 -11.62 9.16 26.02
N GLU A 174 -12.42 8.30 26.63
CA GLU A 174 -13.75 7.88 26.16
C GLU A 174 -14.87 8.42 27.05
N GLY A 175 -16.10 8.43 26.54
CA GLY A 175 -17.27 8.94 27.27
C GLY A 175 -17.34 10.47 27.40
N ILE A 176 -16.43 11.20 26.74
CA ILE A 176 -16.42 12.66 26.72
C ILE A 176 -17.67 13.18 26.01
N THR A 177 -18.31 14.20 26.58
CA THR A 177 -19.52 14.79 25.97
C THR A 177 -19.16 15.87 24.95
N ALA A 178 -20.12 16.21 24.09
CA ALA A 178 -19.89 17.20 23.03
C ALA A 178 -19.59 18.61 23.56
N GLU A 179 -20.06 18.93 24.76
CA GLU A 179 -19.82 20.23 25.42
C GLU A 179 -18.34 20.44 25.74
N ASP A 180 -17.60 19.38 26.06
CA ASP A 180 -16.18 19.46 26.44
C ASP A 180 -15.23 19.24 25.23
N ARG A 181 -15.77 19.23 24.01
CA ARG A 181 -15.00 19.18 22.75
C ARG A 181 -13.84 20.19 22.68
N PRO A 182 -14.01 21.49 23.03
CA PRO A 182 -12.91 22.44 23.00
C PRO A 182 -11.84 22.09 24.04
N HIS A 183 -12.24 21.56 25.20
CA HIS A 183 -11.34 21.20 26.28
C HIS A 183 -10.50 19.96 25.94
N LEU A 184 -11.07 18.96 25.29
CA LEU A 184 -10.31 17.82 24.76
C LEU A 184 -9.28 18.27 23.72
N THR A 185 -9.65 19.19 22.83
CA THR A 185 -8.73 19.75 21.84
C THR A 185 -7.59 20.51 22.51
N GLN A 186 -7.90 21.34 23.52
CA GLN A 186 -6.90 22.07 24.28
C GLN A 186 -5.95 21.15 25.05
N PHE A 187 -6.44 20.05 25.62
CA PHE A 187 -5.60 19.03 26.27
C PHE A 187 -4.53 18.50 25.31
N MET A 188 -4.91 18.14 24.09
CA MET A 188 -3.95 17.68 23.09
C MET A 188 -3.01 18.80 22.63
N ALA A 189 -3.50 20.04 22.53
CA ALA A 189 -2.68 21.21 22.21
C ALA A 189 -1.61 21.52 23.28
N ASP A 190 -1.92 21.26 24.55
CA ASP A 190 -1.00 21.42 25.68
C ASP A 190 0.04 20.28 25.73
N LEU A 191 -0.37 19.04 25.46
CA LEU A 191 0.49 17.84 25.52
C LEU A 191 1.47 17.74 24.34
N ALA A 192 0.99 17.98 23.12
CA ALA A 192 1.74 17.77 21.88
C ALA A 192 3.12 18.44 21.85
N PRO A 193 3.27 19.76 22.12
CA PRO A 193 4.56 20.42 22.04
C PRO A 193 5.57 19.89 23.07
N LEU A 194 5.11 19.51 24.27
CA LEU A 194 5.98 19.05 25.35
C LEU A 194 6.62 17.70 25.04
N LEU A 195 5.84 16.74 24.52
CA LEU A 195 6.36 15.44 24.11
C LEU A 195 7.20 15.53 22.82
N ARG A 196 6.73 16.27 21.80
CA ARG A 196 7.48 16.44 20.54
C ARG A 196 8.84 17.10 20.75
N ALA A 197 8.95 18.07 21.66
CA ALA A 197 10.24 18.68 22.02
C ALA A 197 11.25 17.69 22.63
N LYS A 198 10.79 16.51 23.08
CA LYS A 198 11.61 15.41 23.58
C LYS A 198 11.77 14.26 22.56
N GLY A 199 11.36 14.48 21.31
CA GLY A 199 11.37 13.46 20.26
C GLY A 199 10.38 12.31 20.50
N LYS A 200 9.32 12.55 21.29
CA LYS A 200 8.29 11.57 21.62
C LYS A 200 7.02 11.77 20.79
N LEU A 201 6.34 10.66 20.50
CA LEU A 201 5.08 10.65 19.76
C LEU A 201 3.89 11.04 20.65
N VAL A 202 2.90 11.70 20.06
CA VAL A 202 1.61 12.02 20.67
C VAL A 202 0.50 11.52 19.77
N THR A 203 -0.31 10.59 20.27
CA THR A 203 -1.37 9.94 19.49
C THR A 203 -2.64 9.83 20.31
N GLN A 204 -3.77 9.59 19.63
CA GLN A 204 -5.08 9.57 20.27
C GLN A 204 -6.03 8.56 19.59
N ALA A 205 -6.87 7.92 20.38
CA ALA A 205 -8.04 7.19 19.90
C ALA A 205 -9.27 8.12 19.89
N VAL A 206 -10.06 8.04 18.83
CA VAL A 206 -11.26 8.88 18.64
C VAL A 206 -12.45 8.03 18.21
N ALA A 207 -13.65 8.43 18.65
CA ALA A 207 -14.88 7.76 18.25
C ALA A 207 -15.11 7.85 16.74
N ALA A 208 -15.44 6.74 16.09
CA ALA A 208 -15.74 6.73 14.67
C ALA A 208 -17.04 7.49 14.35
N LYS A 209 -16.97 8.36 13.33
CA LYS A 209 -18.10 9.08 12.76
C LYS A 209 -17.98 9.17 11.24
N ASP A 210 -19.12 9.11 10.56
CA ASP A 210 -19.28 9.11 9.10
C ASP A 210 -19.59 10.51 8.52
N ARG A 211 -19.77 11.49 9.40
CA ARG A 211 -20.00 12.91 9.12
C ARG A 211 -19.70 13.70 10.38
N GLU A 212 -19.72 15.02 10.28
CA GLU A 212 -19.56 15.87 11.45
C GLU A 212 -20.68 15.64 12.46
N ARG A 213 -20.31 15.53 13.74
CA ARG A 213 -21.22 15.33 14.87
C ARG A 213 -20.88 16.38 15.92
N THR A 214 -21.90 17.07 16.41
CA THR A 214 -21.78 18.08 17.48
C THR A 214 -22.57 17.68 18.72
N THR A 215 -23.08 16.45 18.76
CA THR A 215 -23.86 15.88 19.86
C THR A 215 -23.44 14.44 20.13
N GLY A 216 -23.77 13.95 21.33
CA GLY A 216 -23.36 12.61 21.78
C GLY A 216 -21.84 12.49 21.94
N TRP A 217 -21.37 11.29 22.28
CA TRP A 217 -19.95 11.08 22.59
C TRP A 217 -19.00 11.33 21.40
N ALA A 218 -19.43 11.00 20.17
CA ALA A 218 -18.67 11.31 18.96
C ALA A 218 -18.56 12.82 18.69
N GLY A 219 -19.42 13.63 19.33
CA GLY A 219 -19.40 15.08 19.25
C GLY A 219 -18.21 15.73 19.97
N ALA A 220 -17.56 15.01 20.88
CA ALA A 220 -16.39 15.48 21.62
C ALA A 220 -15.12 15.59 20.75
N TYR A 221 -15.06 14.89 19.61
CA TYR A 221 -13.84 14.76 18.81
C TYR A 221 -13.89 15.65 17.57
N ASP A 222 -13.23 16.81 17.65
CA ASP A 222 -13.02 17.66 16.48
C ASP A 222 -11.85 17.14 15.63
N TYR A 223 -12.15 16.39 14.56
CA TYR A 223 -11.10 15.76 13.76
C TYR A 223 -10.13 16.77 13.15
N ALA A 224 -10.63 17.88 12.61
CA ALA A 224 -9.81 18.89 11.97
C ALA A 224 -8.95 19.65 12.99
N ALA A 225 -9.49 19.97 14.17
CA ALA A 225 -8.75 20.66 15.22
C ALA A 225 -7.77 19.73 15.99
N LEU A 226 -8.05 18.43 16.08
CA LEU A 226 -7.17 17.45 16.72
C LEU A 226 -5.99 17.03 15.83
N ALA A 227 -6.15 17.05 14.50
CA ALA A 227 -5.14 16.57 13.56
C ALA A 227 -3.76 17.25 13.66
N PRO A 228 -3.63 18.56 13.91
CA PRO A 228 -2.32 19.21 14.12
C PRO A 228 -1.60 18.75 15.40
N HIS A 229 -2.35 18.35 16.43
CA HIS A 229 -1.82 17.99 17.75
C HIS A 229 -1.48 16.50 17.89
N ASN A 230 -1.83 15.69 16.88
CA ASN A 230 -1.55 14.27 16.85
C ASN A 230 -0.56 13.93 15.73
N ASP A 231 0.34 12.99 16.02
CA ASP A 231 1.19 12.34 15.03
C ASP A 231 0.42 11.24 14.29
N LEU A 232 -0.40 10.48 15.03
CA LEU A 232 -1.31 9.45 14.51
C LEU A 232 -2.64 9.52 15.28
N ILE A 233 -3.74 9.26 14.57
CA ILE A 233 -5.08 9.15 15.17
C ILE A 233 -5.68 7.80 14.81
N VAL A 234 -6.14 7.06 15.82
CA VAL A 234 -6.87 5.80 15.66
C VAL A 234 -8.37 6.11 15.68
N THR A 235 -9.09 5.87 14.59
CA THR A 235 -10.55 5.90 14.63
C THR A 235 -11.06 4.54 15.09
N MET A 236 -11.81 4.51 16.20
CA MET A 236 -12.44 3.31 16.74
C MET A 236 -13.60 2.83 15.85
N THR A 237 -13.29 2.35 14.65
CA THR A 237 -14.23 1.84 13.64
C THR A 237 -14.72 0.43 13.97
N TYR A 238 -15.14 0.25 15.22
CA TYR A 238 -15.76 -0.94 15.80
C TYR A 238 -16.70 -0.52 16.94
N GLY A 239 -17.44 -1.47 17.52
CA GLY A 239 -18.43 -1.13 18.56
C GLY A 239 -19.67 -0.42 18.02
N TYR A 240 -20.04 -0.68 16.76
CA TYR A 240 -21.16 -0.01 16.05
C TYR A 240 -22.49 -0.01 16.85
N GLY A 241 -22.72 -1.05 17.64
CA GLY A 241 -23.78 -1.07 18.65
C GLY A 241 -24.20 -2.48 19.01
N THR A 242 -24.69 -2.65 20.25
CA THR A 242 -25.07 -3.97 20.80
C THR A 242 -26.56 -4.15 21.03
N GLY A 243 -27.38 -3.14 20.70
CA GLY A 243 -28.84 -3.15 20.93
C GLY A 243 -29.63 -4.19 20.14
N LYS A 244 -29.00 -4.82 19.13
CA LYS A 244 -29.53 -5.95 18.37
C LYS A 244 -28.37 -6.80 17.83
N PRO A 245 -28.60 -8.07 17.47
CA PRO A 245 -27.60 -8.88 16.76
C PRO A 245 -27.19 -8.23 15.44
N GLN A 246 -25.90 -7.91 15.31
CA GLN A 246 -25.30 -7.31 14.11
C GLN A 246 -23.77 -7.35 14.16
N SER A 247 -23.12 -7.05 13.03
CA SER A 247 -21.67 -6.83 12.98
C SER A 247 -21.22 -5.71 13.93
N THR A 248 -20.09 -5.92 14.61
CA THR A 248 -19.47 -4.88 15.45
C THR A 248 -18.78 -3.79 14.61
N ALA A 249 -18.40 -4.10 13.37
CA ALA A 249 -17.71 -3.19 12.46
C ALA A 249 -18.18 -3.41 11.00
N PRO A 250 -19.47 -3.11 10.71
CA PRO A 250 -20.04 -3.34 9.39
C PRO A 250 -19.31 -2.54 8.32
N PHE A 251 -18.88 -3.20 7.24
CA PHE A 251 -17.93 -2.66 6.26
C PHE A 251 -18.35 -1.33 5.63
N GLY A 252 -19.63 -1.14 5.32
CA GLY A 252 -20.14 0.12 4.76
C GLY A 252 -19.96 1.30 5.74
N TRP A 253 -20.24 1.10 7.02
CA TRP A 253 -20.03 2.12 8.05
C TRP A 253 -18.54 2.40 8.29
N VAL A 254 -17.71 1.35 8.33
CA VAL A 254 -16.24 1.47 8.42
C VAL A 254 -15.70 2.30 7.25
N THR A 255 -16.14 2.00 6.03
CA THR A 255 -15.74 2.72 4.80
C THR A 255 -16.13 4.19 4.85
N ASN A 256 -17.36 4.49 5.24
CA ASN A 256 -17.85 5.87 5.33
C ASN A 256 -17.14 6.66 6.43
N SER A 257 -16.92 6.03 7.59
CA SER A 257 -16.19 6.63 8.71
C SER A 257 -14.74 6.93 8.37
N ALA A 258 -14.05 5.98 7.73
CA ALA A 258 -12.68 6.16 7.25
C ALA A 258 -12.61 7.28 6.19
N SER A 259 -13.57 7.33 5.25
CA SER A 259 -13.62 8.35 4.19
C SER A 259 -13.79 9.75 4.75
N TYR A 260 -14.71 9.91 5.70
CA TYR A 260 -14.92 11.16 6.39
C TYR A 260 -13.68 11.57 7.20
N ALA A 261 -13.14 10.64 8.01
CA ALA A 261 -11.94 10.87 8.82
C ALA A 261 -10.73 11.29 7.94
N ALA A 262 -10.50 10.60 6.82
CA ALA A 262 -9.40 10.91 5.91
C ALA A 262 -9.50 12.32 5.33
N GLY A 263 -10.71 12.81 5.09
CA GLY A 263 -10.96 14.17 4.61
C GLY A 263 -10.71 15.27 5.66
N GLN A 264 -10.72 14.94 6.96
CA GLN A 264 -10.51 15.90 8.06
C GLN A 264 -9.12 15.80 8.69
N ILE A 265 -8.60 14.58 8.86
CA ILE A 265 -7.35 14.29 9.59
C ILE A 265 -6.14 14.25 8.64
N GLY A 266 -6.34 13.81 7.40
CA GLY A 266 -5.27 13.44 6.48
C GLY A 266 -4.96 11.94 6.52
N ARG A 267 -4.76 11.36 5.34
CA ARG A 267 -4.52 9.91 5.16
C ARG A 267 -3.23 9.45 5.82
N ASP A 268 -2.19 10.29 5.85
CA ASP A 268 -0.86 10.02 6.41
C ASP A 268 -0.81 9.95 7.94
N LYS A 269 -1.89 10.34 8.63
CA LYS A 269 -2.02 10.26 10.09
C LYS A 269 -3.10 9.29 10.58
N LEU A 270 -3.99 8.85 9.69
CA LEU A 270 -5.18 8.10 10.05
C LEU A 270 -4.91 6.59 10.13
N LEU A 271 -5.25 5.98 11.27
CA LEU A 271 -5.24 4.54 11.47
C LEU A 271 -6.67 4.00 11.56
N LEU A 272 -6.96 2.97 10.75
CA LEU A 272 -8.24 2.27 10.81
C LEU A 272 -8.29 1.36 12.05
N GLY A 273 -9.34 1.49 12.86
CA GLY A 273 -9.58 0.60 13.99
C GLY A 273 -10.11 -0.75 13.53
N LEU A 274 -9.44 -1.83 13.92
CA LEU A 274 -9.86 -3.21 13.66
C LEU A 274 -10.39 -3.84 14.94
N ALA A 275 -11.56 -4.48 14.85
CA ALA A 275 -12.03 -5.38 15.88
C ALA A 275 -11.45 -6.78 15.63
N TRP A 276 -10.88 -7.37 16.68
CA TRP A 276 -10.47 -8.78 16.71
C TRP A 276 -11.41 -9.62 17.56
N TYR A 277 -12.64 -9.16 17.73
CA TYR A 277 -13.64 -9.79 18.58
C TYR A 277 -15.02 -9.70 17.91
N GLY A 278 -16.00 -10.33 18.54
CA GLY A 278 -17.40 -10.29 18.17
C GLY A 278 -18.30 -10.24 19.38
N TYR A 279 -19.57 -10.52 19.16
CA TYR A 279 -20.58 -10.62 20.20
C TYR A 279 -21.49 -11.84 19.96
N GLU A 280 -21.96 -12.41 21.06
CA GLU A 280 -23.03 -13.41 21.08
C GLU A 280 -24.24 -12.80 21.79
N TRP A 281 -25.39 -12.88 21.13
CA TRP A 281 -26.69 -12.50 21.69
C TRP A 281 -27.48 -13.75 22.07
N ASN A 282 -28.10 -13.72 23.25
CA ASN A 282 -29.12 -14.68 23.62
C ASN A 282 -30.48 -14.15 23.14
N LEU A 283 -31.04 -14.76 22.10
CA LEU A 283 -32.30 -14.35 21.49
C LEU A 283 -33.52 -14.76 22.33
N THR A 284 -33.34 -15.68 23.28
CA THR A 284 -34.42 -16.19 24.14
C THR A 284 -34.50 -15.41 25.46
N ALA A 285 -33.42 -15.42 26.25
CA ALA A 285 -33.38 -14.75 27.54
C ALA A 285 -33.03 -13.25 27.44
N GLY A 286 -32.56 -12.80 26.28
CA GLY A 286 -31.95 -11.48 26.12
C GLY A 286 -30.53 -11.43 26.67
N GLY A 287 -29.82 -10.36 26.33
CA GLY A 287 -28.44 -10.14 26.74
C GLY A 287 -27.43 -10.38 25.61
N VAL A 288 -26.24 -9.82 25.82
CA VAL A 288 -25.14 -9.81 24.86
C VAL A 288 -23.83 -9.97 25.61
N LYS A 289 -22.91 -10.79 25.08
CA LYS A 289 -21.55 -10.92 25.62
C LYS A 289 -20.51 -10.71 24.53
N ALA A 290 -19.40 -10.06 24.86
CA ALA A 290 -18.24 -10.00 23.99
C ALA A 290 -17.64 -11.41 23.83
N LEU A 291 -17.16 -11.72 22.63
CA LEU A 291 -16.69 -13.04 22.27
C LEU A 291 -15.38 -12.93 21.50
N LYS A 292 -14.34 -13.65 21.92
CA LYS A 292 -13.12 -13.80 21.12
C LYS A 292 -13.29 -14.89 20.07
N TYR A 293 -12.44 -14.85 19.05
CA TYR A 293 -12.48 -15.78 17.93
C TYR A 293 -12.49 -17.25 18.37
N THR A 294 -11.59 -17.63 19.28
CA THR A 294 -11.48 -19.03 19.75
C THR A 294 -12.78 -19.54 20.36
N ASP A 295 -13.47 -18.69 21.11
CA ASP A 295 -14.71 -19.06 21.79
C ASP A 295 -15.87 -19.16 20.78
N ALA A 296 -15.89 -18.28 19.77
CA ALA A 296 -16.82 -18.38 18.65
C ALA A 296 -16.67 -19.71 17.90
N MET A 297 -15.43 -20.10 17.60
CA MET A 297 -15.13 -21.36 16.92
C MET A 297 -15.48 -22.58 17.78
N GLU A 298 -15.27 -22.51 19.09
CA GLU A 298 -15.71 -23.55 20.03
C GLU A 298 -17.24 -23.71 20.03
N ARG A 299 -17.99 -22.59 20.00
CA ARG A 299 -19.47 -22.63 19.93
C ARG A 299 -19.97 -23.19 18.62
N LEU A 300 -19.36 -22.78 17.51
CA LEU A 300 -19.65 -23.32 16.18
C LEU A 300 -19.44 -24.85 16.14
N GLN A 301 -18.28 -25.32 16.62
CA GLN A 301 -17.96 -26.76 16.62
C GLN A 301 -18.89 -27.57 17.52
N LYS A 302 -19.18 -27.11 18.73
CA LYS A 302 -20.04 -27.83 19.69
C LYS A 302 -21.50 -27.91 19.23
N SER A 303 -21.98 -26.89 18.54
CA SER A 303 -23.37 -26.84 18.08
C SER A 303 -23.60 -27.54 16.74
N GLY A 304 -22.56 -27.70 15.92
CA GLY A 304 -22.71 -28.16 14.53
C GLY A 304 -23.40 -27.15 13.63
N ALA A 305 -23.45 -25.87 14.04
CA ALA A 305 -24.05 -24.80 13.24
C ALA A 305 -23.24 -24.52 11.96
N GLU A 306 -23.91 -23.96 10.96
CA GLU A 306 -23.28 -23.55 9.71
C GLU A 306 -22.67 -22.15 9.85
N LEU A 307 -21.38 -22.03 9.55
CA LEU A 307 -20.70 -20.74 9.49
C LEU A 307 -21.08 -20.00 8.21
N GLN A 308 -21.68 -18.83 8.36
CA GLN A 308 -22.05 -17.96 7.25
C GLN A 308 -21.12 -16.74 7.21
N PHE A 309 -20.99 -16.14 6.02
CA PHE A 309 -20.30 -14.87 5.84
C PHE A 309 -21.26 -13.88 5.21
N ASP A 310 -21.58 -12.83 5.96
CA ASP A 310 -22.48 -11.79 5.50
C ASP A 310 -21.74 -10.85 4.53
N ALA A 311 -22.14 -10.87 3.26
CA ALA A 311 -21.45 -10.15 2.19
C ALA A 311 -21.63 -8.62 2.27
N GLU A 312 -22.70 -8.13 2.89
CA GLU A 312 -22.95 -6.69 3.02
C GLU A 312 -22.05 -6.06 4.09
N SER A 313 -22.05 -6.65 5.29
CA SER A 313 -21.23 -6.19 6.41
C SER A 313 -19.79 -6.71 6.37
N GLN A 314 -19.48 -7.67 5.48
CA GLN A 314 -18.21 -8.41 5.41
C GLN A 314 -17.83 -8.99 6.78
N THR A 315 -18.74 -9.71 7.42
CA THR A 315 -18.57 -10.23 8.79
C THR A 315 -19.03 -11.69 8.88
N ALA A 316 -18.34 -12.50 9.67
CA ALA A 316 -18.73 -13.88 9.92
C ALA A 316 -19.88 -13.95 10.94
N ARG A 317 -20.82 -14.87 10.71
CA ARG A 317 -21.97 -15.09 11.60
C ARG A 317 -22.40 -16.55 11.64
N PHE A 318 -23.07 -16.93 12.73
CA PHE A 318 -23.84 -18.17 12.79
C PHE A 318 -24.91 -18.07 13.87
N THR A 319 -25.93 -18.92 13.79
CA THR A 319 -26.95 -19.09 14.81
C THR A 319 -26.90 -20.51 15.34
N TYR A 320 -27.18 -20.70 16.62
CA TYR A 320 -27.19 -22.02 17.23
C TYR A 320 -28.16 -22.09 18.41
N SER A 321 -28.53 -23.31 18.79
CA SER A 321 -29.34 -23.57 19.98
C SER A 321 -28.53 -24.34 21.02
N ALA A 322 -28.65 -23.96 22.28
CA ALA A 322 -28.05 -24.68 23.40
C ALA A 322 -28.96 -24.58 24.63
N ASN A 323 -29.16 -25.69 25.34
CA ASN A 323 -29.97 -25.75 26.56
C ASN A 323 -31.39 -25.16 26.42
N GLY A 324 -32.01 -25.26 25.24
CA GLY A 324 -33.35 -24.71 24.98
C GLY A 324 -33.38 -23.22 24.62
N GLU A 325 -32.23 -22.55 24.56
CA GLU A 325 -32.10 -21.13 24.18
C GLU A 325 -31.51 -20.98 22.78
N GLN A 326 -31.86 -19.88 22.11
CA GLN A 326 -31.35 -19.51 20.79
C GLN A 326 -30.29 -18.42 20.90
N PHE A 327 -29.20 -18.57 20.15
CA PHE A 327 -28.08 -17.64 20.13
C PHE A 327 -27.75 -17.21 18.71
N GLU A 328 -27.31 -15.97 18.57
CA GLU A 328 -26.75 -15.43 17.34
C GLU A 328 -25.38 -14.82 17.61
N VAL A 329 -24.40 -15.19 16.79
CA VAL A 329 -23.00 -14.77 16.93
C VAL A 329 -22.59 -14.00 15.69
N TRP A 330 -21.97 -12.84 15.89
CA TRP A 330 -21.30 -12.06 14.85
C TRP A 330 -19.86 -11.78 15.29
N PHE A 331 -18.88 -12.08 14.46
CA PHE A 331 -17.47 -11.94 14.82
C PHE A 331 -16.56 -11.66 13.61
N GLU A 332 -15.38 -11.13 13.93
CA GLU A 332 -14.35 -10.75 12.98
C GLU A 332 -13.36 -11.89 12.78
N ASP A 333 -13.40 -12.52 11.61
CA ASP A 333 -12.43 -13.54 11.19
C ASP A 333 -11.37 -12.95 10.24
N GLY A 334 -10.47 -13.79 9.72
CA GLY A 334 -9.44 -13.38 8.77
C GLY A 334 -10.00 -12.72 7.50
N ARG A 335 -11.17 -13.16 7.00
CA ARG A 335 -11.81 -12.60 5.79
C ARG A 335 -12.31 -11.18 6.04
N ALA A 336 -12.96 -10.97 7.19
CA ALA A 336 -13.48 -9.67 7.60
C ALA A 336 -12.35 -8.66 7.84
N ASN A 337 -11.27 -9.08 8.50
CA ASN A 337 -10.08 -8.26 8.70
C ASN A 337 -9.36 -7.97 7.38
N ASP A 338 -9.25 -8.94 6.47
CA ASP A 338 -8.68 -8.73 5.13
C ASP A 338 -9.43 -7.64 4.36
N ALA A 339 -10.76 -7.65 4.33
CA ALA A 339 -11.54 -6.62 3.64
C ALA A 339 -11.27 -5.21 4.19
N LYS A 340 -11.17 -5.09 5.52
CA LYS A 340 -10.84 -3.82 6.19
C LYS A 340 -9.39 -3.40 5.97
N MET A 341 -8.48 -4.36 5.89
CA MET A 341 -7.10 -4.09 5.49
C MET A 341 -7.03 -3.60 4.04
N ASP A 342 -7.78 -4.18 3.10
CA ASP A 342 -7.87 -3.65 1.73
C ASP A 342 -8.37 -2.21 1.70
N LEU A 343 -9.27 -1.83 2.60
CA LEU A 343 -9.69 -0.44 2.74
C LEU A 343 -8.51 0.48 3.13
N VAL A 344 -7.65 0.07 4.08
CA VAL A 344 -6.44 0.82 4.48
C VAL A 344 -5.56 1.12 3.26
N PHE A 345 -5.34 0.14 2.38
CA PHE A 345 -4.54 0.33 1.16
C PHE A 345 -5.25 1.16 0.11
N ARG A 346 -6.51 0.83 -0.21
CA ARG A 346 -7.30 1.56 -1.21
C ARG A 346 -7.39 3.05 -0.89
N MET A 347 -7.49 3.38 0.39
CA MET A 347 -7.58 4.75 0.86
C MET A 347 -6.24 5.42 1.15
N GLY A 348 -5.12 4.69 1.04
CA GLY A 348 -3.78 5.20 1.35
C GLY A 348 -3.61 5.63 2.81
N LEU A 349 -4.33 5.02 3.76
CA LEU A 349 -4.26 5.38 5.18
C LEU A 349 -2.87 5.07 5.77
N ALA A 350 -2.53 5.66 6.92
CA ALA A 350 -1.24 5.48 7.58
C ALA A 350 -1.05 4.04 8.10
N GLY A 351 -2.14 3.31 8.34
CA GLY A 351 -2.12 1.93 8.81
C GLY A 351 -3.40 1.52 9.52
N ALA A 352 -3.27 0.57 10.45
CA ALA A 352 -4.39 0.06 11.25
C ALA A 352 -3.99 -0.22 12.70
N ALA A 353 -4.98 -0.15 13.60
CA ALA A 353 -4.82 -0.44 15.01
C ALA A 353 -5.89 -1.43 15.50
N ALA A 354 -5.46 -2.53 16.13
CA ALA A 354 -6.34 -3.65 16.41
C ALA A 354 -6.65 -3.84 17.90
N TRP A 355 -7.94 -3.77 18.22
CA TRP A 355 -8.48 -4.07 19.54
C TRP A 355 -9.07 -5.50 19.56
N ARG A 356 -8.47 -6.45 20.28
CA ARG A 356 -7.20 -6.37 21.02
C ARG A 356 -6.42 -7.68 20.85
N ILE A 357 -5.11 -7.63 21.13
CA ILE A 357 -4.24 -8.81 21.14
C ILE A 357 -4.77 -9.84 22.15
N GLY A 358 -4.90 -11.09 21.71
CA GLY A 358 -5.45 -12.23 22.45
C GLY A 358 -6.90 -12.59 22.09
N HIS A 359 -7.58 -11.79 21.26
CA HIS A 359 -8.96 -12.08 20.83
C HIS A 359 -9.08 -12.58 19.39
N GLU A 360 -8.02 -12.38 18.60
CA GLU A 360 -8.02 -12.50 17.14
C GLU A 360 -8.20 -13.93 16.59
N ASP A 361 -8.64 -13.97 15.34
CA ASP A 361 -8.31 -15.07 14.42
C ASP A 361 -6.79 -15.06 14.18
N PRO A 362 -6.07 -16.19 14.32
CA PRO A 362 -4.66 -16.28 13.93
C PRO A 362 -4.35 -15.75 12.53
N ALA A 363 -5.28 -15.88 11.58
CA ALA A 363 -5.16 -15.34 10.23
C ALA A 363 -5.11 -13.80 10.19
N ALA A 364 -5.71 -13.09 11.16
CA ALA A 364 -5.72 -11.63 11.19
C ALA A 364 -4.32 -11.03 11.34
N PHE A 365 -3.42 -11.69 12.09
CA PHE A 365 -2.01 -11.27 12.14
C PHE A 365 -1.30 -11.45 10.80
N ALA A 366 -1.67 -12.46 10.00
CA ALA A 366 -1.14 -12.62 8.65
C ALA A 366 -1.61 -11.49 7.74
N SER A 367 -2.88 -11.06 7.85
CA SER A 367 -3.44 -9.90 7.14
C SER A 367 -2.69 -8.60 7.46
N VAL A 368 -2.43 -8.36 8.75
CA VAL A 368 -1.70 -7.18 9.23
C VAL A 368 -0.22 -7.23 8.81
N ARG A 369 0.43 -8.39 8.93
CA ARG A 369 1.86 -8.57 8.62
C ARG A 369 2.14 -8.52 7.11
N GLY A 370 1.38 -9.28 6.33
CA GLY A 370 1.62 -9.47 4.89
C GLY A 370 1.26 -8.26 4.04
N ARG A 371 0.41 -7.36 4.54
CA ARG A 371 -0.07 -6.22 3.77
C ARG A 371 0.57 -4.89 4.17
N LEU A 372 0.88 -4.65 5.45
CA LEU A 372 1.35 -3.33 5.94
C LEU A 372 2.87 -3.13 5.86
N GLY A 373 3.57 -4.00 5.14
CA GLY A 373 4.92 -3.84 4.63
C GLY A 373 5.08 -4.89 3.52
N TYR A 374 5.41 -4.48 2.30
CA TYR A 374 5.26 -5.37 1.16
C TYR A 374 6.39 -6.40 1.10
N GLN A 375 6.14 -7.55 1.71
CA GLN A 375 7.02 -8.72 1.66
C GLN A 375 6.70 -9.61 0.47
N THR A 376 5.47 -9.56 -0.04
CA THR A 376 5.05 -10.34 -1.20
C THR A 376 4.70 -9.42 -2.36
N TRP A 377 5.20 -9.77 -3.53
CA TRP A 377 4.94 -9.06 -4.77
C TRP A 377 4.60 -10.03 -5.90
N TYR A 378 3.80 -9.55 -6.83
CA TYR A 378 3.34 -10.31 -7.98
C TYR A 378 3.50 -9.49 -9.25
N LEU A 379 3.90 -10.16 -10.32
CA LEU A 379 4.04 -9.63 -11.67
C LEU A 379 3.36 -10.63 -12.61
N ALA A 380 2.27 -10.26 -13.26
CA ALA A 380 1.50 -11.17 -14.14
C ALA A 380 2.16 -11.36 -15.52
N GLU A 381 3.10 -10.51 -15.92
CA GLU A 381 3.86 -10.65 -17.17
C GLU A 381 5.33 -11.04 -16.94
N GLY A 382 5.91 -11.66 -17.97
CA GLY A 382 7.30 -12.09 -18.08
C GLY A 382 7.50 -13.02 -19.27
N ALA A 383 8.58 -12.83 -20.03
CA ALA A 383 8.91 -13.71 -21.15
C ALA A 383 10.42 -13.75 -21.39
N THR A 384 10.94 -14.94 -21.69
CA THR A 384 12.36 -15.16 -22.01
C THR A 384 12.55 -15.78 -23.38
N VAL A 385 11.44 -15.97 -24.11
CA VAL A 385 11.48 -16.23 -25.54
C VAL A 385 12.04 -15.01 -26.25
N LYS A 386 12.93 -15.23 -27.22
CA LYS A 386 13.46 -14.11 -28.02
C LYS A 386 12.31 -13.30 -28.64
N PRO A 387 12.41 -11.95 -28.68
CA PRO A 387 13.60 -11.13 -28.39
C PRO A 387 13.72 -10.60 -26.93
N TYR A 388 12.94 -11.10 -25.98
CA TYR A 388 12.83 -10.50 -24.64
C TYR A 388 14.00 -10.82 -23.71
N ASP A 389 14.56 -9.79 -23.08
CA ASP A 389 15.41 -9.85 -21.88
C ASP A 389 14.59 -9.38 -20.67
N THR A 390 14.22 -10.31 -19.78
CA THR A 390 13.41 -10.02 -18.60
C THR A 390 14.24 -9.98 -17.32
N TRP A 391 14.02 -8.95 -16.52
CA TRP A 391 14.63 -8.71 -15.23
C TRP A 391 13.56 -8.56 -14.15
N VAL A 392 13.80 -9.12 -12.97
CA VAL A 392 13.05 -8.83 -11.73
C VAL A 392 13.93 -7.98 -10.84
N LEU A 393 13.49 -6.77 -10.54
CA LEU A 393 14.26 -5.74 -9.86
C LEU A 393 13.73 -5.61 -8.44
N ILE A 394 14.58 -5.84 -7.44
CA ILE A 394 14.19 -5.86 -6.03
C ILE A 394 15.02 -4.81 -5.30
N GLN A 395 14.36 -3.80 -4.73
CA GLN A 395 14.98 -2.81 -3.88
C GLN A 395 14.84 -3.24 -2.42
N ASN A 396 15.95 -3.24 -1.70
CA ASN A 396 15.99 -3.38 -0.25
C ASN A 396 16.28 -2.01 0.38
N PRO A 397 15.25 -1.24 0.78
CA PRO A 397 15.43 0.05 1.42
C PRO A 397 15.77 -0.05 2.91
N ASN A 398 15.81 -1.26 3.48
CA ASN A 398 16.08 -1.46 4.89
C ASN A 398 17.57 -1.24 5.21
N THR A 399 17.87 -0.93 6.47
CA THR A 399 19.25 -0.85 6.97
C THR A 399 19.85 -2.21 7.30
N SER A 400 19.09 -3.30 7.10
CA SER A 400 19.52 -4.68 7.23
C SER A 400 19.40 -5.41 5.90
N ALA A 401 20.20 -6.47 5.73
CA ALA A 401 20.03 -7.38 4.60
C ALA A 401 18.66 -8.08 4.65
N VAL A 402 18.16 -8.46 3.47
CA VAL A 402 16.86 -9.11 3.27
C VAL A 402 17.04 -10.30 2.34
N THR A 403 16.37 -11.41 2.61
CA THR A 403 16.34 -12.56 1.69
C THR A 403 15.03 -12.53 0.92
N ALA A 404 15.12 -12.53 -0.42
CA ALA A 404 13.96 -12.60 -1.31
C ALA A 404 13.96 -13.92 -2.11
N LYS A 405 12.85 -14.66 -2.06
CA LYS A 405 12.53 -15.81 -2.90
C LYS A 405 11.73 -15.36 -4.12
N VAL A 406 12.29 -15.55 -5.30
CA VAL A 406 11.67 -15.27 -6.61
C VAL A 406 11.17 -16.58 -7.20
N THR A 407 9.87 -16.69 -7.42
CA THR A 407 9.20 -17.87 -8.01
C THR A 407 8.56 -17.51 -9.34
N PHE A 408 8.96 -18.18 -10.40
CA PHE A 408 8.39 -18.06 -11.75
C PHE A 408 7.31 -19.11 -11.96
N TYR A 409 6.12 -18.69 -12.38
CA TYR A 409 4.94 -19.50 -12.63
C TYR A 409 4.71 -19.58 -14.15
N LYS A 410 4.92 -20.76 -14.74
CA LYS A 410 4.84 -20.94 -16.20
C LYS A 410 3.41 -21.26 -16.66
N GLU A 411 3.14 -21.08 -17.95
CA GLU A 411 1.80 -21.36 -18.54
C GLU A 411 1.41 -22.86 -18.52
N ASP A 412 2.39 -23.76 -18.39
CA ASP A 412 2.16 -25.18 -18.24
C ASP A 412 1.76 -25.59 -16.80
N GLY A 413 1.85 -24.66 -15.83
CA GLY A 413 1.60 -24.89 -14.40
C GLY A 413 2.82 -25.30 -13.59
N THR A 414 3.99 -25.47 -14.22
CA THR A 414 5.24 -25.72 -13.51
C THR A 414 5.81 -24.42 -12.93
N THR A 415 6.61 -24.54 -11.87
CA THR A 415 7.25 -23.39 -11.22
C THR A 415 8.76 -23.57 -11.11
N ALA A 416 9.49 -22.46 -11.00
CA ALA A 416 10.92 -22.45 -10.68
C ALA A 416 11.18 -21.35 -9.63
N ALA A 417 11.85 -21.69 -8.52
CA ALA A 417 12.05 -20.77 -7.40
C ALA A 417 13.53 -20.62 -7.03
N PHE A 418 13.95 -19.40 -6.74
CA PHE A 418 15.33 -19.04 -6.42
C PHE A 418 15.37 -18.03 -5.27
N SER A 419 16.29 -18.18 -4.33
CA SER A 419 16.43 -17.27 -3.19
C SER A 419 17.71 -16.45 -3.28
N TYR A 420 17.60 -15.16 -2.97
CA TYR A 420 18.69 -14.21 -3.07
C TYR A 420 18.83 -13.38 -1.79
N PRO A 421 20.03 -13.29 -1.20
CA PRO A 421 20.31 -12.25 -0.22
C PRO A 421 20.46 -10.90 -0.94
N ILE A 422 19.90 -9.86 -0.35
CA ILE A 422 19.96 -8.47 -0.83
C ILE A 422 20.56 -7.66 0.31
N ALA A 423 21.68 -6.98 0.05
CA ALA A 423 22.35 -6.15 1.05
C ALA A 423 21.45 -5.00 1.54
N ALA A 424 21.77 -4.45 2.70
CA ALA A 424 21.08 -3.28 3.24
C ALA A 424 21.21 -2.09 2.29
N SER A 425 20.15 -1.29 2.17
CA SER A 425 20.13 -0.03 1.39
C SER A 425 20.70 -0.21 -0.03
N SER A 426 20.29 -1.29 -0.68
CA SER A 426 20.78 -1.69 -2.00
C SER A 426 19.62 -2.17 -2.89
N ARG A 427 19.98 -2.65 -4.07
CA ARG A 427 19.05 -3.36 -4.97
C ARG A 427 19.66 -4.64 -5.51
N LEU A 428 18.83 -5.45 -6.16
CA LEU A 428 19.20 -6.64 -6.90
C LEU A 428 18.44 -6.69 -8.24
N SER A 429 19.14 -7.01 -9.33
CA SER A 429 18.54 -7.32 -10.63
C SER A 429 18.66 -8.82 -10.94
N VAL A 430 17.55 -9.54 -10.94
CA VAL A 430 17.50 -10.97 -11.24
C VAL A 430 17.23 -11.18 -12.73
N TYR A 431 18.19 -11.74 -13.47
CA TYR A 431 18.06 -12.01 -14.90
C TYR A 431 17.26 -13.30 -15.15
N ALA A 432 16.01 -13.18 -15.56
CA ALA A 432 15.10 -14.33 -15.70
C ALA A 432 15.49 -15.26 -16.86
N ASN A 433 16.10 -14.73 -17.94
CA ASN A 433 16.48 -15.53 -19.12
C ASN A 433 17.48 -16.65 -18.80
N ALA A 434 18.35 -16.44 -17.82
CA ALA A 434 19.30 -17.46 -17.39
C ALA A 434 18.64 -18.56 -16.52
N LEU A 435 17.48 -18.27 -15.92
CA LEU A 435 16.84 -19.12 -14.92
C LEU A 435 15.68 -19.94 -15.50
N VAL A 436 14.91 -19.33 -16.41
CA VAL A 436 13.73 -19.93 -17.05
C VAL A 436 13.78 -19.65 -18.56
N PRO A 437 14.69 -20.29 -19.33
CA PRO A 437 14.88 -19.98 -20.74
C PRO A 437 13.67 -20.37 -21.59
N GLU A 438 13.39 -19.59 -22.65
CA GLU A 438 12.38 -19.87 -23.67
C GLU A 438 10.96 -20.10 -23.11
N ALA A 439 10.57 -19.33 -22.10
CA ALA A 439 9.30 -19.48 -21.39
C ALA A 439 8.52 -18.16 -21.28
N SER A 440 7.19 -18.28 -21.27
CA SER A 440 6.27 -17.26 -20.76
C SER A 440 5.92 -17.59 -19.30
N PHE A 441 5.95 -16.58 -18.43
CA PHE A 441 5.71 -16.78 -17.00
C PHE A 441 5.10 -15.54 -16.34
N SER A 442 4.58 -15.72 -15.13
CA SER A 442 4.38 -14.67 -14.13
C SER A 442 5.37 -14.89 -12.97
N THR A 443 5.54 -13.89 -12.11
CA THR A 443 6.52 -13.92 -11.02
C THR A 443 5.85 -13.61 -9.69
N LYS A 444 6.18 -14.38 -8.65
CA LYS A 444 5.95 -14.05 -7.24
C LYS A 444 7.28 -13.80 -6.56
N VAL A 445 7.42 -12.71 -5.81
CA VAL A 445 8.57 -12.46 -4.93
C VAL A 445 8.08 -12.50 -3.50
N GLU A 446 8.76 -13.23 -2.63
CA GLU A 446 8.49 -13.33 -1.20
C GLU A 446 9.77 -12.99 -0.42
N ALA A 447 9.74 -11.98 0.44
CA ALA A 447 10.89 -11.53 1.20
C ALA A 447 10.67 -11.64 2.72
N ASP A 448 11.75 -11.84 3.48
CA ASP A 448 11.70 -11.92 4.95
C ASP A 448 11.55 -10.53 5.63
N ALA A 449 11.71 -9.44 4.88
CA ALA A 449 11.37 -8.08 5.28
C ALA A 449 10.83 -7.28 4.08
N PRO A 450 10.19 -6.11 4.29
CA PRO A 450 9.60 -5.33 3.21
C PRO A 450 10.63 -4.95 2.13
N VAL A 451 10.30 -5.24 0.88
CA VAL A 451 11.08 -4.85 -0.32
C VAL A 451 10.15 -4.19 -1.32
N LEU A 452 10.72 -3.61 -2.38
CA LEU A 452 9.94 -3.08 -3.50
C LEU A 452 10.35 -3.81 -4.76
N VAL A 453 9.39 -4.19 -5.59
CA VAL A 453 9.64 -5.03 -6.76
C VAL A 453 9.09 -4.38 -8.01
N GLU A 454 9.92 -4.35 -9.05
CA GLU A 454 9.53 -4.02 -10.42
C GLU A 454 9.99 -5.12 -11.38
N ARG A 455 9.41 -5.13 -12.59
CA ARG A 455 9.93 -5.89 -13.74
C ARG A 455 10.45 -4.91 -14.78
N ALA A 456 11.52 -5.31 -15.48
CA ALA A 456 11.91 -4.72 -16.75
C ALA A 456 11.97 -5.79 -17.83
N MET A 457 11.49 -5.47 -19.03
CA MET A 457 11.56 -6.31 -20.22
C MET A 457 12.12 -5.47 -21.37
N TYR A 458 13.31 -5.81 -21.86
CA TYR A 458 13.93 -5.13 -23.00
C TYR A 458 13.89 -6.02 -24.24
N PHE A 459 13.63 -5.45 -25.41
CA PHE A 459 13.53 -6.20 -26.68
C PHE A 459 13.78 -5.30 -27.89
N GLY A 460 14.58 -5.78 -28.84
CA GLY A 460 14.92 -5.02 -30.03
C GLY A 460 15.60 -3.67 -29.72
N PHE A 461 14.86 -2.56 -29.89
CA PHE A 461 15.31 -1.20 -29.57
C PHE A 461 14.48 -0.55 -28.46
N ASP A 462 13.49 -1.26 -27.90
CA ASP A 462 12.55 -0.75 -26.91
C ASP A 462 12.52 -1.65 -25.66
N GLY A 463 11.68 -1.29 -24.70
CA GLY A 463 11.43 -2.10 -23.53
C GLY A 463 10.41 -1.44 -22.62
N HIS A 464 9.78 -2.23 -21.77
CA HIS A 464 8.82 -1.75 -20.80
C HIS A 464 9.13 -2.31 -19.42
N GLY A 465 8.65 -1.59 -18.41
CA GLY A 465 8.76 -1.97 -17.03
C GLY A 465 7.49 -1.67 -16.27
N SER A 466 7.33 -2.31 -15.13
CA SER A 466 6.14 -2.17 -14.30
C SER A 466 6.46 -2.38 -12.82
N ALA A 467 5.77 -1.61 -11.98
CA ALA A 467 5.64 -1.93 -10.56
C ALA A 467 4.91 -3.26 -10.39
N GLY A 468 5.43 -4.09 -9.49
CA GLY A 468 4.68 -5.23 -8.99
C GLY A 468 3.47 -4.78 -8.21
N VAL A 469 2.54 -5.72 -7.99
CA VAL A 469 1.43 -5.54 -7.06
C VAL A 469 1.67 -6.38 -5.82
N ASN A 470 1.24 -5.92 -4.66
CA ASN A 470 1.51 -6.57 -3.38
C ASN A 470 0.44 -7.58 -2.95
N ALA A 471 -0.66 -7.68 -3.70
CA ALA A 471 -1.74 -8.63 -3.42
C ALA A 471 -2.49 -9.02 -4.71
N PRO A 472 -2.88 -10.30 -4.86
CA PRO A 472 -3.88 -10.70 -5.84
C PRO A 472 -5.25 -10.17 -5.44
N GLN A 473 -6.08 -9.83 -6.42
CA GLN A 473 -7.38 -9.18 -6.24
C GLN A 473 -8.45 -9.88 -7.06
N ARG A 474 -9.71 -9.69 -6.66
CA ARG A 474 -10.88 -10.25 -7.35
C ARG A 474 -11.39 -9.37 -8.47
N SER A 475 -10.99 -8.11 -8.48
CA SER A 475 -11.40 -7.12 -9.48
C SER A 475 -10.18 -6.34 -9.95
N TRP A 476 -10.07 -6.14 -11.26
CA TRP A 476 -9.02 -5.33 -11.88
C TRP A 476 -9.62 -4.44 -12.96
N TYR A 477 -9.08 -3.24 -13.10
CA TYR A 477 -9.44 -2.22 -14.06
C TYR A 477 -8.18 -1.84 -14.82
N LEU A 478 -8.20 -2.07 -16.14
CA LEU A 478 -7.12 -1.73 -17.05
C LEU A 478 -7.67 -0.65 -18.01
N PRO A 479 -7.36 0.64 -17.79
CA PRO A 479 -7.97 1.72 -18.54
C PRO A 479 -7.63 1.74 -20.02
N ASP A 480 -6.42 1.32 -20.39
CA ASP A 480 -6.00 1.30 -21.79
C ASP A 480 -6.09 -0.08 -22.45
N GLY A 481 -6.07 -0.07 -23.79
CA GLY A 481 -6.17 -1.26 -24.63
C GLY A 481 -6.63 -0.92 -26.04
N SER A 482 -5.97 -1.52 -27.04
CA SER A 482 -6.37 -1.37 -28.42
C SER A 482 -6.01 -2.58 -29.26
N SER A 483 -6.91 -2.96 -30.15
CA SER A 483 -6.69 -3.89 -31.25
C SER A 483 -6.71 -3.20 -32.62
N ARG A 484 -7.03 -1.90 -32.61
CA ARG A 484 -6.99 -1.01 -33.78
C ARG A 484 -5.57 -0.48 -33.97
N ASP A 485 -4.92 -0.08 -32.89
CA ASP A 485 -3.62 0.61 -32.91
C ASP A 485 -2.45 -0.30 -32.50
N THR A 486 -2.73 -1.35 -31.72
CA THR A 486 -1.73 -2.22 -31.08
C THR A 486 -2.15 -3.69 -31.10
N ASP A 487 -1.18 -4.57 -30.88
CA ASP A 487 -1.37 -5.94 -30.44
C ASP A 487 -1.46 -5.97 -28.91
N THR A 488 -2.68 -6.10 -28.38
CA THR A 488 -2.90 -6.08 -26.92
C THR A 488 -3.04 -7.49 -26.36
N TRP A 489 -2.43 -7.69 -25.19
CA TRP A 489 -2.45 -8.91 -24.41
C TRP A 489 -2.95 -8.61 -23.00
N LEU A 490 -3.93 -9.39 -22.55
CA LEU A 490 -4.35 -9.44 -21.15
C LEU A 490 -3.64 -10.61 -20.46
N LEU A 491 -2.91 -10.32 -19.40
CA LEU A 491 -2.02 -11.25 -18.73
C LEU A 491 -2.55 -11.52 -17.31
N LEU A 492 -2.94 -12.76 -17.06
CA LEU A 492 -3.62 -13.17 -15.83
C LEU A 492 -2.76 -14.18 -15.08
N MET A 493 -2.42 -13.88 -13.83
CA MET A 493 -1.72 -14.80 -12.93
C MET A 493 -2.68 -15.36 -11.89
N ASN A 494 -2.68 -16.69 -11.76
CA ASN A 494 -3.34 -17.38 -10.68
C ASN A 494 -2.29 -17.96 -9.71
N PRO A 495 -2.09 -17.35 -8.53
CA PRO A 495 -1.16 -17.88 -7.53
C PRO A 495 -1.72 -19.05 -6.72
N SER A 496 -3.01 -19.37 -6.85
CA SER A 496 -3.71 -20.42 -6.09
C SER A 496 -3.40 -21.82 -6.59
N ALA A 497 -3.50 -22.81 -5.69
CA ALA A 497 -3.45 -24.24 -6.03
C ALA A 497 -4.77 -24.76 -6.66
N ALA A 498 -5.82 -23.94 -6.69
CA ALA A 498 -7.07 -24.22 -7.39
C ALA A 498 -7.15 -23.40 -8.70
N PRO A 499 -7.83 -23.88 -9.75
CA PRO A 499 -8.08 -23.09 -10.95
C PRO A 499 -8.92 -21.84 -10.63
N ALA A 500 -8.74 -20.78 -11.40
CA ALA A 500 -9.50 -19.54 -11.28
C ALA A 500 -10.21 -19.20 -12.59
N THR A 501 -11.46 -18.75 -12.51
CA THR A 501 -12.21 -18.23 -13.67
C THR A 501 -12.24 -16.70 -13.60
N ALA A 502 -11.88 -16.05 -14.69
CA ALA A 502 -11.90 -14.60 -14.85
C ALA A 502 -12.92 -14.20 -15.92
N LYS A 503 -13.93 -13.42 -15.53
CA LYS A 503 -14.87 -12.74 -16.42
C LYS A 503 -14.29 -11.38 -16.79
N VAL A 504 -14.08 -11.16 -18.08
CA VAL A 504 -13.49 -9.94 -18.64
C VAL A 504 -14.57 -9.19 -19.40
N THR A 505 -14.90 -7.99 -18.93
CA THR A 505 -15.80 -7.04 -19.62
C THR A 505 -14.95 -5.99 -20.31
N PHE A 506 -15.00 -5.98 -21.63
CA PHE A 506 -14.34 -4.99 -22.46
C PHE A 506 -15.26 -3.78 -22.66
N LEU A 507 -14.86 -2.64 -22.12
CA LEU A 507 -15.57 -1.36 -22.26
C LEU A 507 -15.03 -0.66 -23.50
N ARG A 508 -15.80 -0.71 -24.60
CA ARG A 508 -15.37 -0.12 -25.87
C ARG A 508 -15.54 1.40 -25.84
N GLU A 509 -14.62 2.11 -26.48
CA GLU A 509 -14.78 3.55 -26.73
C GLU A 509 -16.00 3.81 -27.63
N GLU A 510 -16.29 2.88 -28.53
CA GLU A 510 -17.44 2.91 -29.43
C GLU A 510 -18.22 1.58 -29.36
N GLY A 511 -19.52 1.67 -29.10
CA GLY A 511 -20.44 0.51 -29.04
C GLY A 511 -20.55 -0.15 -27.67
N ALA A 512 -21.44 -1.15 -27.56
CA ALA A 512 -21.76 -1.83 -26.29
C ALA A 512 -20.58 -2.64 -25.72
N PRO A 513 -20.47 -2.84 -24.40
CA PRO A 513 -19.46 -3.72 -23.81
C PRO A 513 -19.53 -5.16 -24.33
N VAL A 514 -18.38 -5.84 -24.36
CA VAL A 514 -18.28 -7.27 -24.73
C VAL A 514 -17.76 -8.05 -23.53
N VAL A 515 -18.35 -9.20 -23.23
CA VAL A 515 -17.94 -10.05 -22.10
C VAL A 515 -17.33 -11.36 -22.60
N LYS A 516 -16.22 -11.79 -21.99
CA LYS A 516 -15.57 -13.08 -22.20
C LYS A 516 -15.18 -13.71 -20.88
N GLU A 517 -15.07 -15.03 -20.84
CA GLU A 517 -14.59 -15.76 -19.67
C GLU A 517 -13.36 -16.58 -20.02
N PHE A 518 -12.42 -16.63 -19.07
CA PHE A 518 -11.16 -17.35 -19.21
C PHE A 518 -10.86 -18.15 -17.95
N THR A 519 -10.43 -19.39 -18.12
CA THR A 519 -9.99 -20.25 -17.00
C THR A 519 -8.48 -20.26 -16.93
N ILE A 520 -7.94 -19.92 -15.77
CA ILE A 520 -6.51 -19.91 -15.46
C ILE A 520 -6.23 -21.16 -14.63
N LYS A 521 -5.22 -21.95 -15.04
CA LYS A 521 -4.80 -23.15 -14.32
C LYS A 521 -4.30 -22.82 -12.90
N PRO A 522 -4.27 -23.79 -11.97
CA PRO A 522 -3.54 -23.65 -10.72
C PRO A 522 -2.10 -23.22 -10.95
N THR A 523 -1.59 -22.34 -10.07
CA THR A 523 -0.19 -21.92 -10.03
C THR A 523 0.39 -21.63 -11.42
N ALA A 524 -0.33 -20.85 -12.21
CA ALA A 524 0.02 -20.59 -13.59
C ALA A 524 -0.30 -19.16 -14.00
N ARG A 525 0.25 -18.78 -15.15
CA ARG A 525 -0.18 -17.62 -15.94
C ARG A 525 -1.08 -18.08 -17.09
N LEU A 526 -1.98 -17.20 -17.52
CA LEU A 526 -2.67 -17.23 -18.81
C LEU A 526 -2.43 -15.92 -19.57
N SER A 527 -2.04 -16.02 -20.84
CA SER A 527 -1.95 -14.89 -21.77
C SER A 527 -3.10 -14.91 -22.77
N VAL A 528 -3.88 -13.83 -22.82
CA VAL A 528 -5.04 -13.69 -23.72
C VAL A 528 -4.73 -12.63 -24.77
N PHE A 529 -4.70 -13.03 -26.05
CA PHE A 529 -4.54 -12.09 -27.16
C PHE A 529 -5.88 -11.43 -27.47
N THR A 530 -6.05 -10.17 -27.05
CA THR A 530 -7.37 -9.52 -27.07
C THR A 530 -7.86 -9.19 -28.47
N ASN A 531 -6.95 -9.05 -29.44
CA ASN A 531 -7.28 -8.67 -30.81
C ASN A 531 -8.17 -9.70 -31.53
N GLU A 532 -8.13 -10.98 -31.10
CA GLU A 532 -9.04 -12.02 -31.63
C GLU A 532 -10.47 -11.90 -31.10
N HIS A 533 -10.63 -11.26 -29.94
CA HIS A 533 -11.93 -11.12 -29.28
C HIS A 533 -12.61 -9.79 -29.63
N LEU A 534 -11.81 -8.80 -30.01
CA LEU A 534 -12.24 -7.45 -30.36
C LEU A 534 -11.45 -6.96 -31.56
N PRO A 535 -11.81 -7.27 -32.81
CA PRO A 535 -11.10 -6.73 -33.96
C PRO A 535 -11.39 -5.22 -34.11
N ASN A 536 -10.35 -4.43 -34.40
CA ASN A 536 -10.43 -3.00 -34.73
C ASN A 536 -11.19 -2.13 -33.70
N ALA A 537 -10.80 -2.22 -32.42
CA ALA A 537 -11.43 -1.48 -31.33
C ALA A 537 -10.40 -0.87 -30.37
N ARG A 538 -10.76 0.27 -29.75
CA ARG A 538 -10.13 0.77 -28.51
C ARG A 538 -11.03 0.42 -27.34
N PHE A 539 -10.45 -0.06 -26.25
CA PHE A 539 -11.21 -0.60 -25.13
C PHE A 539 -10.45 -0.51 -23.81
N SER A 540 -11.19 -0.45 -22.71
CA SER A 540 -10.69 -0.76 -21.37
C SER A 540 -11.14 -2.17 -20.97
N MET A 541 -10.53 -2.74 -19.94
CA MET A 541 -10.89 -4.06 -19.44
C MET A 541 -11.25 -4.00 -17.96
N VAL A 542 -12.45 -4.47 -17.60
CA VAL A 542 -12.80 -4.88 -16.24
C VAL A 542 -12.59 -6.37 -16.14
N VAL A 543 -11.75 -6.84 -15.22
CA VAL A 543 -11.55 -8.27 -14.94
C VAL A 543 -12.15 -8.57 -13.57
N GLU A 544 -13.05 -9.53 -13.50
CA GLU A 544 -13.67 -10.01 -12.26
C GLU A 544 -13.41 -11.51 -12.10
N SER A 545 -13.03 -11.96 -10.91
CA SER A 545 -12.75 -13.37 -10.65
C SER A 545 -13.31 -13.87 -9.32
N GLY A 546 -13.84 -15.09 -9.36
CA GLY A 546 -14.27 -15.83 -8.18
C GLY A 546 -13.11 -16.27 -7.27
N SER A 547 -11.86 -16.04 -7.65
CA SER A 547 -10.66 -16.21 -6.81
C SER A 547 -9.72 -15.02 -6.98
N PRO A 548 -8.89 -14.67 -5.98
CA PRO A 548 -7.89 -13.62 -6.13
C PRO A 548 -6.85 -13.96 -7.21
N ILE A 549 -6.69 -13.10 -8.20
CA ILE A 549 -5.73 -13.21 -9.32
C ILE A 549 -4.97 -11.90 -9.49
N VAL A 550 -3.96 -11.86 -10.35
CA VAL A 550 -3.29 -10.61 -10.77
C VAL A 550 -3.52 -10.40 -12.25
N ALA A 551 -3.81 -9.16 -12.66
CA ALA A 551 -4.03 -8.79 -14.06
C ALA A 551 -3.10 -7.65 -14.49
N GLU A 552 -2.40 -7.87 -15.61
CA GLU A 552 -1.60 -6.88 -16.33
C GLU A 552 -2.08 -6.79 -17.78
N ARG A 553 -1.79 -5.64 -18.41
CA ARG A 553 -1.88 -5.46 -19.86
C ARG A 553 -0.47 -5.31 -20.41
N ALA A 554 -0.25 -5.89 -21.58
CA ALA A 554 0.84 -5.48 -22.47
C ALA A 554 0.29 -5.12 -23.84
N SER A 555 0.75 -4.02 -24.42
CA SER A 555 0.38 -3.61 -25.79
C SER A 555 1.64 -3.35 -26.59
N TYR A 556 1.71 -3.95 -27.77
CA TYR A 556 2.82 -3.81 -28.70
C TYR A 556 2.32 -3.08 -29.95
N MET A 557 3.05 -2.05 -30.39
CA MET A 557 2.71 -1.39 -31.66
C MET A 557 2.86 -2.36 -32.83
N GLN A 558 2.11 -2.13 -33.92
CA GLN A 558 2.15 -3.01 -35.10
C GLN A 558 3.60 -3.19 -35.59
N GLY A 559 4.01 -4.44 -35.80
CA GLY A 559 5.40 -4.82 -36.10
C GLY A 559 6.28 -5.09 -34.85
N GLY A 560 5.76 -4.88 -33.64
CA GLY A 560 6.30 -5.36 -32.36
C GLY A 560 7.65 -4.80 -31.92
N ARG A 561 8.07 -3.69 -32.52
CA ARG A 561 9.35 -3.06 -32.21
C ARG A 561 9.30 -2.16 -30.98
N ALA A 562 8.09 -1.90 -30.49
CA ALA A 562 7.83 -1.04 -29.36
C ALA A 562 6.56 -1.47 -28.63
N GLY A 563 6.51 -1.24 -27.34
CA GLY A 563 5.36 -1.63 -26.54
C GLY A 563 5.51 -1.28 -25.08
N ASP A 564 4.39 -1.26 -24.39
CA ASP A 564 4.30 -0.95 -22.97
C ASP A 564 3.53 -2.04 -22.23
N GLY A 565 3.72 -2.11 -20.91
CA GLY A 565 2.95 -3.00 -20.05
C GLY A 565 2.80 -2.47 -18.64
N LYS A 566 1.61 -2.65 -18.05
CA LYS A 566 1.26 -2.18 -16.70
C LYS A 566 0.27 -3.09 -15.99
N PRO A 567 0.35 -3.21 -14.65
CA PRO A 567 -0.74 -3.76 -13.84
C PRO A 567 -1.97 -2.90 -13.97
N GLY A 568 -3.14 -3.55 -13.94
CA GLY A 568 -4.37 -2.85 -13.66
C GLY A 568 -4.37 -2.28 -12.24
N THR A 569 -5.33 -1.42 -11.95
CA THR A 569 -5.71 -1.09 -10.57
C THR A 569 -6.86 -1.98 -10.12
N TRP A 570 -6.99 -2.28 -8.84
CA TRP A 570 -8.13 -3.03 -8.28
C TRP A 570 -9.16 -2.12 -7.58
N PHE A 571 -9.01 -0.81 -7.75
CA PHE A 571 -9.92 0.18 -7.18
C PHE A 571 -10.18 1.30 -8.20
N LEU A 572 -11.28 2.00 -7.96
CA LEU A 572 -11.66 3.21 -8.67
C LEU A 572 -11.63 4.37 -7.67
N ASP A 573 -11.29 5.56 -8.14
CA ASP A 573 -11.30 6.77 -7.32
C ASP A 573 -11.82 7.93 -8.17
N ARG A 574 -12.22 8.99 -7.48
CA ARG A 574 -12.63 10.27 -8.04
C ARG A 574 -11.44 11.22 -8.22
N ARG A 575 -10.28 10.92 -7.62
CA ARG A 575 -9.07 11.73 -7.77
C ARG A 575 -7.88 10.89 -8.18
N TRP A 576 -7.14 11.37 -9.18
CA TRP A 576 -5.97 10.70 -9.74
C TRP A 576 -4.86 11.69 -10.06
N PHE A 577 -3.61 11.22 -10.03
CA PHE A 577 -2.41 12.02 -10.27
C PHE A 577 -1.38 11.25 -11.11
N ALA A 578 -0.67 11.96 -11.98
CA ALA A 578 0.49 11.46 -12.73
C ALA A 578 1.56 12.56 -12.80
N ALA A 579 2.81 12.21 -12.49
CA ALA A 579 3.92 13.17 -12.45
C ALA A 579 4.64 13.32 -13.80
N GLU A 580 4.50 12.35 -14.72
CA GLU A 580 5.04 12.36 -16.07
C GLU A 580 4.08 13.02 -17.07
N GLY A 581 4.66 13.78 -17.99
CA GLY A 581 3.99 14.34 -19.15
C GLY A 581 4.94 15.24 -19.95
N PHE A 582 5.12 14.97 -21.24
CA PHE A 582 5.93 15.83 -22.09
C PHE A 582 5.39 15.85 -23.52
N THR A 583 4.96 17.02 -24.01
CA THR A 583 4.36 17.16 -25.35
C THR A 583 5.37 17.22 -26.50
N GLY A 584 6.66 16.94 -26.23
CA GLY A 584 7.57 16.44 -27.27
C GLY A 584 7.23 15.01 -27.71
N HIS A 585 6.38 14.31 -26.95
CA HIS A 585 5.77 13.03 -27.28
C HIS A 585 4.28 13.23 -27.63
N THR A 586 3.66 12.24 -28.26
CA THR A 586 2.19 12.16 -28.31
C THR A 586 1.69 11.57 -27.00
N VAL A 587 0.98 12.36 -26.20
CA VAL A 587 0.52 11.98 -24.85
C VAL A 587 -1.00 11.89 -24.81
N ASN A 588 -1.51 10.75 -24.36
CA ASN A 588 -2.93 10.54 -24.12
C ASN A 588 -3.19 10.23 -22.64
N LEU A 589 -4.28 10.76 -22.11
CA LEU A 589 -4.84 10.38 -20.81
C LEU A 589 -6.12 9.60 -21.05
N VAL A 590 -6.14 8.35 -20.63
CA VAL A 590 -7.25 7.42 -20.82
C VAL A 590 -8.06 7.32 -19.53
N ALA A 591 -9.34 7.69 -19.61
CA ALA A 591 -10.28 7.56 -18.49
C ALA A 591 -11.27 6.42 -18.75
N MET A 592 -11.34 5.49 -17.81
CA MET A 592 -12.25 4.37 -17.83
C MET A 592 -13.39 4.60 -16.83
N ASN A 593 -14.63 4.51 -17.29
CA ASN A 593 -15.83 4.57 -16.47
C ASN A 593 -16.57 3.21 -16.50
N PRO A 594 -16.37 2.33 -15.50
CA PRO A 594 -17.10 1.08 -15.41
C PRO A 594 -18.51 1.25 -14.80
N GLY A 595 -18.84 2.44 -14.30
CA GLY A 595 -20.12 2.73 -13.68
C GLY A 595 -21.28 2.83 -14.68
N THR A 596 -22.50 2.86 -14.16
CA THR A 596 -23.74 2.96 -14.94
C THR A 596 -24.19 4.40 -15.17
N LEU A 597 -23.53 5.37 -14.55
CA LEU A 597 -23.77 6.80 -14.73
C LEU A 597 -22.63 7.45 -15.51
N PRO A 598 -22.89 8.51 -16.31
CA PRO A 598 -21.83 9.26 -16.96
C PRO A 598 -20.93 9.93 -15.91
N ALA A 599 -19.64 10.02 -16.20
CA ALA A 599 -18.64 10.64 -15.34
C ALA A 599 -18.17 11.97 -15.94
N GLN A 600 -18.38 13.08 -15.22
CA GLN A 600 -17.78 14.37 -15.55
C GLN A 600 -16.36 14.42 -14.96
N THR A 601 -15.37 14.34 -15.85
CA THR A 601 -13.96 14.17 -15.47
C THR A 601 -13.15 15.38 -15.92
N THR A 602 -12.58 16.09 -14.97
CA THR A 602 -11.78 17.29 -15.16
C THR A 602 -10.30 16.97 -15.00
N PHE A 603 -9.52 17.24 -16.04
CA PHE A 603 -8.07 17.09 -16.07
C PHE A 603 -7.42 18.46 -15.90
N THR A 604 -6.48 18.58 -14.97
CA THR A 604 -5.67 19.77 -14.72
C THR A 604 -4.21 19.44 -15.01
N LEU A 605 -3.66 20.07 -16.06
CA LEU A 605 -2.30 19.89 -16.54
C LEU A 605 -1.41 21.00 -15.97
N MET A 606 -0.61 20.69 -14.96
CA MET A 606 0.29 21.63 -14.27
C MET A 606 1.67 21.64 -14.92
N GLN A 607 2.10 22.80 -15.41
CA GLN A 607 3.37 23.00 -16.10
C GLN A 607 4.50 23.39 -15.12
N GLU A 608 5.75 23.23 -15.53
CA GLU A 608 6.93 23.57 -14.70
C GLU A 608 7.04 25.09 -14.40
N ASN A 609 6.43 25.95 -15.22
CA ASN A 609 6.37 27.40 -14.99
C ASN A 609 5.27 27.83 -13.98
N GLY A 610 4.54 26.88 -13.39
CA GLY A 610 3.45 27.13 -12.44
C GLY A 610 2.09 27.46 -13.08
N GLN A 611 1.99 27.47 -14.41
CA GLN A 611 0.70 27.60 -15.12
C GLN A 611 -0.03 26.26 -15.18
N SER A 612 -1.37 26.30 -15.24
CA SER A 612 -2.21 25.13 -15.41
C SER A 612 -3.21 25.30 -16.54
N VAL A 613 -3.45 24.22 -17.29
CA VAL A 613 -4.53 24.13 -18.28
C VAL A 613 -5.52 23.07 -17.84
N THR A 614 -6.81 23.39 -17.89
CA THR A 614 -7.88 22.47 -17.45
C THR A 614 -8.80 22.09 -18.61
N LYS A 615 -9.18 20.81 -18.68
CA LYS A 615 -10.16 20.28 -19.65
C LYS A 615 -11.10 19.30 -18.96
N THR A 616 -12.40 19.47 -19.18
CA THR A 616 -13.42 18.52 -18.73
C THR A 616 -13.92 17.67 -19.89
N LEU A 617 -14.04 16.37 -19.65
CA LEU A 617 -14.64 15.38 -20.56
C LEU A 617 -15.78 14.66 -19.85
N THR A 618 -16.85 14.35 -20.59
CA THR A 618 -17.86 13.39 -20.14
C THR A 618 -17.47 11.99 -20.60
N VAL A 619 -17.29 11.06 -19.66
CA VAL A 619 -17.05 9.65 -19.96
C VAL A 619 -18.37 8.90 -19.82
N ALA A 620 -18.86 8.33 -20.92
CA ALA A 620 -20.13 7.61 -20.94
C ALA A 620 -20.13 6.42 -19.95
N PRO A 621 -21.30 5.97 -19.47
CA PRO A 621 -21.43 4.75 -18.68
C PRO A 621 -20.78 3.55 -19.37
N GLN A 622 -20.13 2.69 -18.60
CA GLN A 622 -19.53 1.42 -19.07
C GLN A 622 -18.67 1.59 -20.33
N SER A 623 -17.88 2.65 -20.38
CA SER A 623 -17.09 3.05 -21.54
C SER A 623 -15.75 3.66 -21.12
N ARG A 624 -15.02 4.18 -22.09
CA ARG A 624 -13.77 4.92 -21.90
C ARG A 624 -13.74 6.16 -22.78
N ALA A 625 -12.91 7.12 -22.39
CA ALA A 625 -12.60 8.29 -23.20
C ALA A 625 -11.09 8.57 -23.20
N THR A 626 -10.62 9.17 -24.29
CA THR A 626 -9.22 9.58 -24.47
C THR A 626 -9.13 11.10 -24.50
N LEU A 627 -8.26 11.68 -23.67
CA LEU A 627 -7.82 13.07 -23.82
C LEU A 627 -6.46 13.12 -24.51
N ALA A 628 -6.40 13.66 -25.72
CA ALA A 628 -5.14 13.97 -26.40
C ALA A 628 -4.56 15.28 -25.82
N VAL A 629 -3.43 15.19 -25.10
CA VAL A 629 -2.87 16.36 -24.40
C VAL A 629 -2.19 17.33 -25.37
N ASN A 630 -1.67 16.82 -26.48
CA ASN A 630 -1.02 17.64 -27.52
C ASN A 630 -1.95 18.67 -28.16
N ASP A 631 -3.27 18.50 -28.04
CA ASP A 631 -4.26 19.48 -28.52
C ASP A 631 -4.47 20.64 -27.54
N LEU A 632 -3.96 20.52 -26.31
CA LEU A 632 -4.18 21.48 -25.21
C LEU A 632 -2.93 22.27 -24.82
N LEU A 633 -1.75 21.69 -24.99
CA LEU A 633 -0.48 22.29 -24.58
C LEU A 633 0.44 22.51 -25.79
N PRO A 634 1.28 23.56 -25.79
CA PRO A 634 2.27 23.77 -26.83
C PRO A 634 3.23 22.56 -26.96
N PRO A 635 3.86 22.34 -28.13
CA PRO A 635 4.90 21.33 -28.28
C PRO A 635 6.05 21.51 -27.27
N ASN A 636 6.70 20.41 -26.88
CA ASN A 636 7.84 20.40 -25.94
C ASN A 636 7.55 21.03 -24.56
N THR A 637 6.32 20.91 -24.07
CA THR A 637 5.90 21.37 -22.74
C THR A 637 5.94 20.21 -21.75
N ALA A 638 6.70 20.38 -20.67
CA ALA A 638 6.70 19.48 -19.51
C ALA A 638 5.50 19.80 -18.60
N PHE A 639 4.75 18.76 -18.22
CA PHE A 639 3.59 18.89 -17.33
C PHE A 639 3.44 17.70 -16.38
N SER A 640 2.56 17.86 -15.39
CA SER A 640 1.99 16.80 -14.56
C SER A 640 0.47 16.88 -14.61
N THR A 641 -0.23 15.83 -14.21
CA THR A 641 -1.69 15.74 -14.32
C THR A 641 -2.31 15.53 -12.95
N GLN A 642 -3.36 16.29 -12.65
CA GLN A 642 -4.35 15.97 -11.62
C GLN A 642 -5.71 15.77 -12.30
N VAL A 643 -6.46 14.76 -11.87
CA VAL A 643 -7.78 14.43 -12.40
C VAL A 643 -8.79 14.41 -11.27
N GLU A 644 -9.94 15.02 -11.50
CA GLU A 644 -11.09 15.00 -10.59
C GLU A 644 -12.34 14.54 -11.34
N SER A 645 -13.11 13.63 -10.76
CA SER A 645 -14.32 13.08 -11.36
C SER A 645 -15.46 13.03 -10.34
N ASP A 646 -16.69 13.22 -10.82
CA ASP A 646 -17.90 13.06 -9.99
C ASP A 646 -18.28 11.57 -9.78
N GLN A 647 -17.75 10.67 -10.61
CA GLN A 647 -17.89 9.21 -10.48
C GLN A 647 -16.53 8.55 -10.22
N PRO A 648 -16.49 7.37 -9.55
CA PRO A 648 -15.29 6.57 -9.46
C PRO A 648 -14.86 6.06 -10.85
N ILE A 649 -13.64 6.39 -11.26
CA ILE A 649 -13.02 6.00 -12.54
C ILE A 649 -11.62 5.44 -12.32
N ALA A 650 -10.98 4.97 -13.40
CA ALA A 650 -9.54 4.68 -13.43
C ALA A 650 -8.85 5.45 -14.55
N ILE A 651 -7.62 5.90 -14.29
CA ILE A 651 -6.82 6.73 -15.21
C ILE A 651 -5.48 6.07 -15.54
N GLU A 652 -5.14 6.06 -16.81
CA GLU A 652 -3.83 5.66 -17.32
C GLU A 652 -3.30 6.69 -18.32
N ARG A 653 -1.99 6.96 -18.31
CA ARG A 653 -1.32 7.82 -19.29
C ARG A 653 -0.54 6.96 -20.27
N THR A 654 -0.60 7.28 -21.55
CA THR A 654 0.30 6.77 -22.59
C THR A 654 1.10 7.90 -23.23
N SER A 655 2.38 7.65 -23.49
CA SER A 655 3.31 8.57 -24.16
C SER A 655 4.02 7.83 -25.29
N THR A 656 3.89 8.35 -26.51
CA THR A 656 4.49 7.79 -27.72
C THR A 656 5.57 8.73 -28.23
N LEU A 657 6.80 8.25 -28.37
CA LEU A 657 7.91 9.06 -28.87
C LEU A 657 7.71 9.40 -30.36
N PRO A 658 8.32 10.50 -30.86
CA PRO A 658 8.32 10.81 -32.28
C PRO A 658 8.85 9.66 -33.14
N GLU A 659 8.23 9.45 -34.30
CA GLU A 659 8.69 8.50 -35.30
C GLU A 659 10.10 8.85 -35.79
N ASN A 660 10.99 7.86 -35.89
CA ASN A 660 12.28 8.00 -36.55
C ASN A 660 12.58 6.78 -37.45
N PRO A 661 13.60 6.82 -38.33
CA PRO A 661 13.89 5.74 -39.28
C PRO A 661 14.15 4.35 -38.66
N LYS A 662 14.47 4.28 -37.36
CA LYS A 662 14.73 3.04 -36.63
C LYS A 662 13.52 2.58 -35.80
N GLY A 663 12.50 3.42 -35.64
CA GLY A 663 11.25 3.15 -34.93
C GLY A 663 10.87 4.27 -33.95
N ARG A 664 9.95 3.98 -33.05
CA ARG A 664 9.56 4.86 -31.93
C ARG A 664 9.20 4.06 -30.70
N GLY A 665 9.69 4.46 -29.53
CA GLY A 665 9.32 3.86 -28.25
C GLY A 665 7.95 4.33 -27.75
N VAL A 666 7.36 3.53 -26.86
CA VAL A 666 6.12 3.90 -26.15
C VAL A 666 6.26 3.52 -24.69
N HIS A 667 5.77 4.38 -23.81
CA HIS A 667 5.62 4.04 -22.41
C HIS A 667 4.29 4.52 -21.86
N SER A 668 3.80 3.80 -20.87
CA SER A 668 2.58 4.12 -20.13
C SER A 668 2.84 4.18 -18.64
N SER A 669 1.85 4.66 -17.88
CA SER A 669 1.82 4.55 -16.43
C SER A 669 0.41 4.68 -15.90
N MET A 670 0.07 3.85 -14.92
CA MET A 670 -1.15 4.00 -14.13
C MET A 670 -1.02 5.24 -13.25
N ALA A 671 -2.06 6.08 -13.22
CA ALA A 671 -2.12 7.16 -12.26
C ALA A 671 -2.30 6.62 -10.83
N VAL A 672 -2.05 7.46 -9.82
CA VAL A 672 -2.23 7.14 -8.39
C VAL A 672 -3.28 8.02 -7.74
N THR A 673 -3.88 7.57 -6.64
CA THR A 673 -5.05 8.24 -6.02
C THR A 673 -4.73 9.26 -4.96
N GLY A 674 -3.45 9.47 -4.68
CA GLY A 674 -3.04 10.49 -3.75
C GLY A 674 -1.53 10.62 -3.60
N PRO A 675 -1.10 11.78 -3.12
CA PRO A 675 0.29 12.01 -2.78
C PRO A 675 0.71 11.28 -1.51
N ALA A 676 1.99 10.95 -1.42
CA ALA A 676 2.61 10.32 -0.27
C ALA A 676 3.96 10.99 0.06
N ARG A 677 4.44 10.80 1.28
CA ARG A 677 5.72 11.35 1.75
C ARG A 677 6.92 10.50 1.35
N THR A 678 6.71 9.20 1.14
CA THR A 678 7.78 8.28 0.81
C THR A 678 7.42 7.50 -0.45
N TRP A 679 8.33 7.49 -1.41
CA TRP A 679 8.19 6.76 -2.68
C TRP A 679 9.44 5.95 -2.99
N TYR A 680 9.24 4.89 -3.75
CA TYR A 680 10.28 3.95 -4.10
C TYR A 680 10.22 3.57 -5.59
N LEU A 681 11.39 3.42 -6.20
CA LEU A 681 11.59 3.03 -7.59
C LEU A 681 12.68 1.96 -7.61
N ALA A 682 12.33 0.70 -7.85
CA ALA A 682 13.27 -0.43 -7.75
C ALA A 682 14.14 -0.60 -9.00
N GLU A 683 13.64 -0.20 -10.16
CA GLU A 683 14.35 -0.13 -11.43
C GLU A 683 14.96 1.26 -11.66
N GLY A 684 16.06 1.27 -12.41
CA GLY A 684 16.73 2.46 -12.90
C GLY A 684 18.12 2.10 -13.44
N SER A 685 18.57 2.80 -14.47
CA SER A 685 19.92 2.65 -15.01
C SER A 685 20.43 3.96 -15.54
N THR A 686 21.63 4.35 -15.12
CA THR A 686 22.33 5.55 -15.59
C THR A 686 23.52 5.22 -16.47
N GLY A 687 23.77 3.93 -16.71
CA GLY A 687 24.73 3.46 -17.71
C GLY A 687 24.18 3.56 -19.11
N ALA A 688 25.07 3.79 -20.08
CA ALA A 688 24.68 3.79 -21.48
C ALA A 688 23.95 2.48 -21.86
N PRO A 689 22.86 2.54 -22.65
CA PRO A 689 22.33 3.70 -23.36
C PRO A 689 21.25 4.50 -22.59
N PHE A 690 21.05 4.26 -21.29
CA PHE A 690 19.90 4.77 -20.55
C PHE A 690 20.06 6.22 -20.09
N SER A 691 19.01 7.01 -20.25
CA SER A 691 18.77 8.27 -19.57
C SER A 691 17.59 8.10 -18.61
N THR A 692 17.86 8.10 -17.30
CA THR A 692 16.84 7.91 -16.25
C THR A 692 16.43 9.25 -15.67
N TYR A 693 15.12 9.53 -15.70
CA TYR A 693 14.49 10.72 -15.15
C TYR A 693 13.59 10.36 -13.98
N ILE A 694 13.72 11.10 -12.87
CA ILE A 694 12.80 11.03 -11.73
C ILE A 694 11.89 12.25 -11.78
N LEU A 695 10.58 12.01 -11.89
CA LEU A 695 9.57 13.04 -12.10
C LEU A 695 8.75 13.17 -10.83
N MET A 696 8.61 14.40 -10.34
CA MET A 696 7.97 14.67 -9.05
C MET A 696 6.97 15.81 -9.21
N GLN A 697 5.77 15.61 -8.69
CA GLN A 697 4.72 16.63 -8.65
C GLN A 697 4.46 17.02 -7.20
N ASN A 698 4.52 18.31 -6.92
CA ASN A 698 4.05 18.90 -5.67
C ASN A 698 2.64 19.46 -5.86
N PRO A 699 1.57 18.74 -5.42
CA PRO A 699 0.21 19.26 -5.52
C PRO A 699 -0.12 20.30 -4.44
N ASN A 700 0.78 20.54 -3.47
CA ASN A 700 0.50 21.39 -2.32
C ASN A 700 0.60 22.89 -2.67
N ALA A 701 -0.07 23.72 -1.88
CA ALA A 701 0.01 25.18 -1.99
C ALA A 701 1.31 25.77 -1.40
N ALA A 702 2.09 24.96 -0.68
CA ALA A 702 3.40 25.32 -0.15
C ALA A 702 4.52 24.60 -0.93
N PRO A 703 5.72 25.20 -1.04
CA PRO A 703 6.89 24.47 -1.51
C PRO A 703 7.19 23.29 -0.59
N THR A 704 7.89 22.27 -1.09
CA THR A 704 8.29 21.12 -0.28
C THR A 704 9.73 20.73 -0.56
N GLN A 705 10.46 20.41 0.52
CA GLN A 705 11.78 19.81 0.41
C GLN A 705 11.66 18.30 0.15
N VAL A 706 12.44 17.81 -0.81
CA VAL A 706 12.44 16.41 -1.24
C VAL A 706 13.88 15.89 -1.27
N THR A 707 14.12 14.76 -0.63
CA THR A 707 15.41 14.06 -0.63
C THR A 707 15.29 12.78 -1.44
N LEU A 708 16.14 12.63 -2.47
CA LEU A 708 16.27 11.44 -3.28
C LEU A 708 17.52 10.70 -2.86
N THR A 709 17.38 9.44 -2.46
CA THR A 709 18.48 8.53 -2.10
C THR A 709 18.57 7.44 -3.14
N PHE A 710 19.61 7.50 -3.96
CA PHE A 710 19.96 6.50 -4.96
C PHE A 710 20.75 5.38 -4.31
N MET A 711 20.34 4.14 -4.55
CA MET A 711 20.95 2.91 -4.03
C MET A 711 21.39 2.03 -5.20
N THR A 712 22.67 1.69 -5.22
CA THR A 712 23.27 0.82 -6.25
C THR A 712 23.26 -0.65 -5.83
N GLU A 713 23.57 -1.56 -6.77
CA GLU A 713 23.73 -3.00 -6.45
C GLU A 713 24.92 -3.28 -5.54
N GLY A 714 25.98 -2.48 -5.62
CA GLY A 714 27.15 -2.59 -4.74
C GLY A 714 26.92 -2.07 -3.32
N GLY A 715 25.71 -1.62 -2.99
CA GLY A 715 25.36 -1.07 -1.68
C GLY A 715 25.81 0.37 -1.45
N GLN A 716 26.37 1.04 -2.47
CA GLN A 716 26.65 2.47 -2.38
C GLN A 716 25.37 3.28 -2.48
N THR A 717 25.25 4.30 -1.62
CA THR A 717 24.14 5.24 -1.60
C THR A 717 24.59 6.67 -1.86
N THR A 718 23.86 7.41 -2.69
CA THR A 718 24.07 8.85 -2.95
C THR A 718 22.75 9.59 -2.74
N SER A 719 22.75 10.67 -1.98
CA SER A 719 21.54 11.47 -1.75
C SER A 719 21.65 12.89 -2.29
N GLN A 720 20.54 13.43 -2.76
CA GLN A 720 20.39 14.84 -3.11
C GLN A 720 19.07 15.38 -2.59
N THR A 721 19.09 16.64 -2.14
CA THR A 721 17.91 17.35 -1.67
C THR A 721 17.58 18.51 -2.59
N HIS A 722 16.30 18.63 -2.95
CA HIS A 722 15.77 19.65 -3.84
C HIS A 722 14.53 20.30 -3.22
N THR A 723 14.21 21.51 -3.64
CA THR A 723 12.95 22.18 -3.28
C THR A 723 12.04 22.24 -4.50
N ILE A 724 10.83 21.71 -4.37
CA ILE A 724 9.80 21.81 -5.40
C ILE A 724 8.85 22.93 -5.01
N GLY A 725 8.62 23.89 -5.91
CA GLY A 725 7.68 24.99 -5.71
C GLY A 725 6.23 24.51 -5.49
N PRO A 726 5.34 25.39 -5.01
CA PRO A 726 3.93 25.05 -4.82
C PRO A 726 3.24 24.78 -6.17
N LYS A 727 2.35 23.79 -6.21
CA LYS A 727 1.58 23.39 -7.41
C LYS A 727 2.45 23.23 -8.67
N ALA A 728 3.65 22.70 -8.51
CA ALA A 728 4.65 22.61 -9.55
C ALA A 728 5.13 21.18 -9.76
N ARG A 729 5.73 20.95 -10.92
CA ARG A 729 6.50 19.74 -11.23
C ARG A 729 8.00 20.04 -11.14
N PHE A 730 8.77 19.01 -10.80
CA PHE A 730 10.23 18.99 -10.91
C PHE A 730 10.69 17.68 -11.57
N THR A 731 11.77 17.76 -12.36
CA THR A 731 12.35 16.61 -13.06
C THR A 731 13.85 16.54 -12.79
N LEU A 732 14.35 15.39 -12.32
CA LEU A 732 15.77 15.15 -12.09
C LEU A 732 16.33 14.13 -13.08
N LEU A 733 17.42 14.46 -13.76
CA LEU A 733 18.20 13.50 -14.54
C LEU A 733 19.15 12.72 -13.60
N ALA A 734 18.83 11.46 -13.31
CA ALA A 734 19.60 10.63 -12.39
C ALA A 734 21.04 10.36 -12.88
N ASN A 735 21.26 10.36 -14.20
CA ASN A 735 22.58 10.19 -14.80
C ASN A 735 23.61 11.24 -14.35
N ALA A 736 23.15 12.46 -14.06
CA ALA A 736 24.02 13.53 -13.59
C ALA A 736 24.40 13.35 -12.10
N VAL A 737 23.67 12.53 -11.36
CA VAL A 737 23.87 12.31 -9.92
C VAL A 737 24.70 11.06 -9.65
N VAL A 738 24.32 9.95 -10.28
CA VAL A 738 25.01 8.66 -10.15
C VAL A 738 25.32 8.17 -11.56
N PRO A 739 26.52 8.43 -12.11
CA PRO A 739 26.84 8.04 -13.47
C PRO A 739 27.13 6.53 -13.57
N ASN A 740 26.73 5.92 -14.70
CA ASN A 740 27.13 4.56 -15.08
C ASN A 740 26.79 3.43 -14.09
N ALA A 741 25.62 3.48 -13.46
CA ALA A 741 25.21 2.51 -12.46
C ALA A 741 23.79 1.97 -12.70
N ALA A 742 23.54 0.74 -12.25
CA ALA A 742 22.20 0.25 -12.02
C ALA A 742 21.72 0.78 -10.67
N ILE A 743 20.57 1.48 -10.65
CA ILE A 743 20.12 2.25 -9.48
C ILE A 743 18.68 1.90 -9.10
N SER A 744 18.39 2.07 -7.83
CA SER A 744 17.04 2.18 -7.28
C SER A 744 16.98 3.50 -6.51
N THR A 745 15.80 4.05 -6.30
CA THR A 745 15.65 5.36 -5.68
C THR A 745 14.61 5.28 -4.57
N ARG A 746 14.94 5.83 -3.41
CA ARG A 746 13.99 6.20 -2.35
C ARG A 746 13.83 7.71 -2.38
N ILE A 747 12.60 8.19 -2.27
CA ILE A 747 12.29 9.61 -2.27
C ILE A 747 11.50 9.90 -1.00
N ASP A 748 12.02 10.79 -0.16
CA ASP A 748 11.37 11.27 1.07
C ASP A 748 11.05 12.75 0.92
N SER A 749 9.83 13.17 1.26
CA SER A 749 9.39 14.56 1.15
C SER A 749 8.75 15.09 2.43
N GLU A 750 8.95 16.39 2.69
CA GLU A 750 8.38 17.09 3.84
C GLU A 750 6.85 17.21 3.76
N HIS A 751 6.31 17.35 2.54
CA HIS A 751 4.88 17.31 2.25
C HIS A 751 4.60 16.21 1.23
N PRO A 752 3.41 15.58 1.25
CA PRO A 752 3.07 14.54 0.30
C PRO A 752 3.22 15.01 -1.17
N ILE A 753 3.92 14.22 -1.99
CA ILE A 753 4.13 14.45 -3.43
C ILE A 753 3.69 13.22 -4.25
N ILE A 754 3.77 13.31 -5.58
CA ILE A 754 3.63 12.19 -6.51
C ILE A 754 4.97 11.96 -7.20
N VAL A 755 5.35 10.70 -7.43
CA VAL A 755 6.63 10.35 -8.06
C VAL A 755 6.45 9.30 -9.16
N GLU A 756 7.09 9.53 -10.31
CA GLU A 756 7.25 8.56 -11.39
C GLU A 756 8.71 8.48 -11.85
N ARG A 757 9.07 7.39 -12.53
CA ARG A 757 10.31 7.26 -13.31
C ARG A 757 9.96 7.20 -14.79
N ALA A 758 10.75 7.88 -15.62
CA ALA A 758 10.84 7.61 -17.05
C ALA A 758 12.29 7.30 -17.42
N MET A 759 12.49 6.33 -18.30
CA MET A 759 13.80 5.98 -18.85
C MET A 759 13.71 5.99 -20.37
N TYR A 760 14.64 6.69 -21.00
CA TYR A 760 14.76 6.74 -22.46
C TYR A 760 16.10 6.15 -22.87
N PHE A 761 16.12 5.33 -23.92
CA PHE A 761 17.32 4.64 -24.35
C PHE A 761 17.26 4.33 -25.84
N ARG A 762 18.25 4.81 -26.59
CA ARG A 762 18.24 4.71 -28.06
C ARG A 762 16.93 5.28 -28.62
N GLU A 763 16.08 4.43 -29.19
CA GLU A 763 14.75 4.76 -29.71
C GLU A 763 13.60 4.36 -28.77
N GLY A 764 13.91 3.66 -27.66
CA GLY A 764 12.98 3.08 -26.71
C GLY A 764 12.70 3.93 -25.48
N ALA A 765 11.63 3.57 -24.77
CA ALA A 765 11.21 4.25 -23.57
C ALA A 765 10.45 3.32 -22.61
N THR A 766 10.68 3.48 -21.30
CA THR A 766 9.84 2.88 -20.27
C THR A 766 9.50 3.91 -19.19
N ALA A 767 8.38 3.72 -18.51
CA ALA A 767 8.04 4.49 -17.33
C ALA A 767 7.31 3.62 -16.33
N SER A 768 7.36 4.04 -15.06
CA SER A 768 6.66 3.39 -13.97
C SER A 768 6.32 4.41 -12.90
N VAL A 769 5.16 4.26 -12.28
CA VAL A 769 4.81 5.02 -11.09
C VAL A 769 5.56 4.47 -9.89
N GLY A 770 5.99 5.37 -9.00
CA GLY A 770 6.65 4.95 -7.78
C GLY A 770 5.70 4.16 -6.88
N ILE A 771 6.28 3.29 -6.06
CA ILE A 771 5.55 2.63 -4.99
C ILE A 771 5.55 3.55 -3.78
N SER A 772 4.38 4.01 -3.35
CA SER A 772 4.22 4.85 -2.17
C SER A 772 4.09 4.05 -0.88
N GLN A 773 4.46 4.69 0.24
CA GLN A 773 4.19 4.17 1.59
C GLN A 773 3.40 5.13 2.46
#